data_AF-A0A2G6EKJ0-F1
#
_entry.id   AF-A0A2G6EKJ0-F1
#
_cell.length_a   1.000
_cell.length_b   1.000
_cell.length_c   1.000
_cell.angle_alpha   90.00
_cell.angle_beta   90.00
_cell.angle_gamma   90.00
#
_symmetry.space_group_name_H-M   'P 1'
#
loop_
_entity.id
_entity.type
_entity.pdbx_description
1 polymer ?
#
loop_
_entity_poly.entity_id
_entity_poly.type
_entity_poly.pdbx_seq_one_letter_code
_entity_poly.pdbx_strand_id
1 'polypeptide(L)'
;MTLPRHPRLLPAVALSLLLAACGGSSDSTSPANGGTSGDGSGNDTTGSANGGSTGTGADAGNDDPGGVTGGATGGETGSGTGAGGSGTSASSLTPLPEPPLTPAPGPDSEPVVSRDPVSTVTEFFLVRDPAPRIIDTGDALTDADFEAGPLEPVVYHLAEADSSDNNPPYFDGLGDVEAVAGQWLEVLYRPRDDDGGLPGMFPDALPDGAQFNDNYDGTKTFRWRPMQPDVGVSEFTVTAIDPADPQYRVEHTIRIRVSMPADPSTIPNIKPSLNQVRARTVRVNDPVVVYLKANDANGTTPIIEVPEAPPGATLVPHYLYPEIAILRFIPQHTGVYTITARATDAVDASLTSEYTFELEALDEAAFDHPGSRLRALASARGLLIGYASLLDFYHQPDGAIYGEVAAREFNFVSSENDLKMDRVNPLPGKYRWAAADNLVRFAHARRMAVHGHTLIWHRQLPGWVRRSAPEDREIHMREYIDRVLKRYRDDILFWDVVNEAFEEDGTYRHSTWYEGMGESYIDTAFLQARASAPNATLIYNDFDVAWFGPKADGMFEMLQGLKDRQIPIDGVGFQMHIDSDFDRFDEVAANFQRAADLDLDIYVTELDVGIVGGTDLDDQAEVYRKVLSTCLEQPRCKAFQTWGFTDLYSWIRERDPLIFDEDYQVKPAYDALQQRLSEN
;
A
#
# COMPACT_ATOMS: atom_id res chain seq x y z
N MET A 1 -27.65 1.53 64.04
CA MET A 1 -26.36 1.94 64.63
C MET A 1 -25.76 3.03 63.75
N THR A 2 -25.23 4.05 64.40
CA THR A 2 -24.96 5.43 63.96
C THR A 2 -23.64 5.60 63.19
N LEU A 3 -23.67 6.49 62.19
CA LEU A 3 -22.53 7.20 61.53
C LEU A 3 -21.69 8.02 62.54
N PRO A 4 -20.44 8.44 62.20
CA PRO A 4 -20.15 9.73 61.52
C PRO A 4 -18.98 9.66 60.48
N ARG A 5 -18.95 10.32 59.31
CA ARG A 5 -18.79 11.75 58.88
C ARG A 5 -17.47 12.49 59.24
N HIS A 6 -16.61 12.65 58.21
CA HIS A 6 -15.82 13.85 57.76
C HIS A 6 -14.58 14.38 58.54
N PRO A 7 -13.74 15.31 57.99
CA PRO A 7 -13.21 15.56 56.61
C PRO A 7 -11.71 16.05 56.58
N ARG A 8 -11.22 16.56 55.41
CA ARG A 8 -10.11 17.53 55.11
C ARG A 8 -8.98 16.94 54.21
N LEU A 9 -8.32 17.61 53.26
CA LEU A 9 -8.22 19.00 52.78
C LEU A 9 -7.49 18.98 51.40
N LEU A 10 -7.86 19.88 50.48
CA LEU A 10 -7.08 20.29 49.29
C LEU A 10 -5.89 21.20 49.67
N PRO A 11 -4.96 21.47 48.74
CA PRO A 11 -4.99 22.81 48.15
C PRO A 11 -4.86 22.84 46.61
N ALA A 12 -5.32 23.96 46.07
CA ALA A 12 -5.42 24.35 44.67
C ALA A 12 -4.35 25.37 44.27
N VAL A 13 -4.05 25.46 42.97
CA VAL A 13 -3.60 26.66 42.20
C VAL A 13 -4.02 26.36 40.73
N ALA A 14 -5.14 26.87 40.16
CA ALA A 14 -5.42 28.21 39.57
C ALA A 14 -4.42 28.61 38.45
N LEU A 15 -4.74 29.21 37.30
CA LEU A 15 -5.94 29.64 36.56
C LEU A 15 -5.36 30.35 35.31
N SER A 16 -5.93 30.21 34.11
CA SER A 16 -6.43 31.35 33.28
C SER A 16 -6.84 30.92 31.86
N LEU A 17 -8.16 30.91 31.61
CA LEU A 17 -8.76 31.10 30.29
C LEU A 17 -9.20 32.56 30.16
N LEU A 18 -8.94 33.18 29.01
CA LEU A 18 -9.52 34.46 28.61
C LEU A 18 -10.59 34.23 27.54
N LEU A 19 -11.71 34.92 27.68
CA LEU A 19 -12.83 34.99 26.75
C LEU A 19 -13.22 36.47 26.60
N ALA A 20 -13.28 36.97 25.37
CA ALA A 20 -14.04 38.14 24.89
C ALA A 20 -13.82 38.22 23.36
N ALA A 21 -14.77 37.98 22.45
CA ALA A 21 -16.12 38.53 22.23
C ALA A 21 -16.15 39.96 21.67
N CYS A 22 -16.63 40.09 20.42
CA CYS A 22 -17.45 41.14 19.76
C CYS A 22 -17.56 40.70 18.28
N GLY A 23 -18.70 40.43 17.62
CA GLY A 23 -19.99 41.13 17.53
C GLY A 23 -20.02 41.92 16.20
N GLY A 24 -20.99 41.85 15.28
CA GLY A 24 -22.27 41.15 15.16
C GLY A 24 -23.03 41.58 13.87
N SER A 25 -24.32 41.20 13.79
CA SER A 25 -25.42 41.67 12.90
C SER A 25 -25.34 41.36 11.39
N SER A 26 -26.40 41.00 10.65
CA SER A 26 -27.86 41.02 10.87
C SER A 26 -28.61 40.25 9.74
N ASP A 27 -29.75 39.66 10.10
CA ASP A 27 -31.04 39.51 9.37
C ASP A 27 -31.11 39.19 7.86
N SER A 28 -31.85 38.13 7.49
CA SER A 28 -33.28 38.26 7.10
C SER A 28 -33.89 37.02 6.40
N THR A 29 -35.09 36.64 6.89
CA THR A 29 -36.29 36.17 6.15
C THR A 29 -36.30 34.91 5.27
N SER A 30 -37.03 33.88 5.75
CA SER A 30 -38.01 33.08 4.97
C SER A 30 -39.33 33.88 4.80
N PRO A 31 -40.33 33.55 3.91
CA PRO A 31 -40.83 32.19 3.65
C PRO A 31 -41.52 31.86 2.27
N ALA A 32 -41.79 30.55 2.09
CA ALA A 32 -42.99 29.89 1.52
C ALA A 32 -43.57 30.18 0.11
N ASN A 33 -43.72 29.10 -0.69
CA ASN A 33 -44.91 28.60 -1.43
C ASN A 33 -44.42 27.62 -2.53
N GLY A 34 -45.06 26.51 -2.93
CA GLY A 34 -46.41 26.00 -2.74
C GLY A 34 -47.00 25.55 -4.10
N GLY A 35 -47.25 24.23 -4.27
CA GLY A 35 -48.11 23.61 -5.30
C GLY A 35 -47.47 23.33 -6.67
N THR A 36 -47.91 22.40 -7.53
CA THR A 36 -48.97 21.37 -7.50
C THR A 36 -48.92 20.61 -8.85
N SER A 37 -49.00 19.27 -8.83
CA SER A 37 -49.77 18.33 -9.72
C SER A 37 -49.85 18.47 -11.26
N GLY A 38 -49.79 17.31 -11.94
CA GLY A 38 -50.37 17.01 -13.27
C GLY A 38 -49.45 16.11 -14.11
N ASP A 39 -49.58 14.79 -14.26
CA ASP A 39 -50.68 13.91 -14.72
C ASP A 39 -50.76 13.73 -16.27
N GLY A 40 -50.86 12.48 -16.74
CA GLY A 40 -51.20 12.06 -18.12
C GLY A 40 -50.06 11.42 -18.94
N SER A 41 -49.95 10.10 -19.16
CA SER A 41 -50.81 9.11 -19.85
C SER A 41 -50.59 8.96 -21.36
N GLY A 42 -50.45 7.71 -21.84
CA GLY A 42 -50.66 7.29 -23.25
C GLY A 42 -49.47 6.51 -23.84
N ASN A 43 -49.36 5.18 -23.79
CA ASN A 43 -50.20 4.06 -24.29
C ASN A 43 -49.89 3.64 -25.75
N ASP A 44 -49.59 2.34 -25.92
CA ASP A 44 -49.85 1.46 -27.07
C ASP A 44 -49.07 1.68 -28.41
N THR A 45 -48.66 0.70 -29.23
CA THR A 45 -49.09 -0.71 -29.42
C THR A 45 -48.16 -1.45 -30.43
N THR A 46 -48.02 -2.78 -30.21
CA THR A 46 -48.07 -3.90 -31.20
C THR A 46 -46.96 -4.25 -32.21
N GLY A 47 -46.66 -5.57 -32.24
CA GLY A 47 -46.46 -6.38 -33.46
C GLY A 47 -45.13 -7.16 -33.52
N SER A 48 -44.95 -8.31 -32.85
CA SER A 48 -45.41 -9.69 -33.15
C SER A 48 -44.75 -10.39 -34.36
N ALA A 49 -44.13 -11.55 -34.04
CA ALA A 49 -43.99 -12.79 -34.83
C ALA A 49 -42.96 -12.84 -35.99
N ASN A 50 -42.31 -13.96 -36.35
CA ASN A 50 -42.04 -15.31 -35.81
C ASN A 50 -41.24 -16.07 -36.90
N GLY A 51 -40.47 -17.11 -36.53
CA GLY A 51 -39.91 -18.15 -37.43
C GLY A 51 -38.48 -17.88 -37.94
N GLY A 52 -37.49 -18.77 -37.81
CA GLY A 52 -37.47 -20.23 -37.91
C GLY A 52 -36.57 -20.60 -39.12
N SER A 53 -35.28 -20.86 -38.90
CA SER A 53 -34.64 -22.19 -38.83
C SER A 53 -34.25 -22.83 -40.19
N THR A 54 -33.07 -23.48 -40.17
CA THR A 54 -32.47 -24.43 -41.13
C THR A 54 -31.88 -23.83 -42.43
N GLY A 55 -30.72 -24.25 -42.93
CA GLY A 55 -29.75 -25.26 -42.52
C GLY A 55 -28.68 -25.47 -43.62
N THR A 56 -27.51 -25.96 -43.18
CA THR A 56 -26.60 -26.95 -43.82
C THR A 56 -25.97 -26.75 -45.21
N GLY A 57 -24.66 -27.03 -45.28
CA GLY A 57 -23.92 -27.58 -46.44
C GLY A 57 -22.79 -26.65 -46.94
N ALA A 58 -21.50 -26.81 -46.59
CA ALA A 58 -20.52 -27.89 -46.80
C ALA A 58 -19.94 -27.98 -48.24
N ASP A 59 -18.61 -28.17 -48.29
CA ASP A 59 -17.65 -28.48 -49.37
C ASP A 59 -16.80 -27.31 -49.89
N ALA A 60 -15.47 -27.25 -49.71
CA ALA A 60 -14.33 -28.16 -49.96
C ALA A 60 -13.64 -27.95 -51.32
N GLY A 61 -12.30 -27.94 -51.31
CA GLY A 61 -11.41 -27.94 -52.50
C GLY A 61 -10.63 -26.63 -52.64
N ASN A 62 -9.42 -26.46 -52.07
CA ASN A 62 -8.13 -27.05 -52.46
C ASN A 62 -7.68 -26.62 -53.87
N ASP A 63 -6.60 -25.82 -53.94
CA ASP A 63 -5.40 -26.07 -54.77
C ASP A 63 -4.56 -24.79 -54.91
N ASP A 64 -3.39 -24.81 -54.26
CA ASP A 64 -2.18 -24.08 -54.64
C ASP A 64 -1.55 -24.80 -55.85
N PRO A 65 -0.88 -24.09 -56.78
CA PRO A 65 0.58 -24.14 -56.69
C PRO A 65 1.32 -22.89 -57.20
N GLY A 66 2.47 -22.63 -56.57
CA GLY A 66 3.72 -22.43 -57.31
C GLY A 66 4.33 -21.03 -57.22
N GLY A 67 5.40 -20.91 -56.44
CA GLY A 67 6.23 -19.71 -56.36
C GLY A 67 7.21 -19.54 -57.52
N VAL A 68 7.71 -18.31 -57.69
CA VAL A 68 9.05 -17.98 -58.21
C VAL A 68 9.49 -16.60 -57.66
N THR A 69 10.77 -16.56 -57.29
CA THR A 69 11.70 -15.50 -56.89
C THR A 69 11.50 -14.05 -57.39
N GLY A 70 11.91 -13.07 -56.57
CA GLY A 70 12.56 -11.84 -57.07
C GLY A 70 12.41 -10.56 -56.23
N GLY A 71 13.45 -10.20 -55.48
CA GLY A 71 14.07 -8.86 -55.45
C GLY A 71 13.29 -7.58 -55.09
N ALA A 72 13.71 -6.99 -53.96
CA ALA A 72 14.10 -5.58 -53.79
C ALA A 72 13.05 -4.44 -53.73
N THR A 73 13.14 -3.73 -52.60
CA THR A 73 13.02 -2.26 -52.40
C THR A 73 11.68 -1.56 -52.59
N GLY A 74 11.36 -0.70 -51.61
CA GLY A 74 10.45 0.43 -51.76
C GLY A 74 9.36 0.44 -50.70
N GLY A 75 9.51 1.30 -49.69
CA GLY A 75 8.43 1.59 -48.75
C GLY A 75 7.35 2.43 -49.42
N GLU A 76 6.13 2.34 -48.87
CA GLU A 76 5.23 3.47 -48.72
C GLU A 76 4.08 3.10 -47.77
N THR A 77 3.66 4.14 -47.08
CA THR A 77 2.62 4.28 -46.06
C THR A 77 1.26 3.69 -46.46
N GLY A 78 0.60 3.03 -45.50
CA GLY A 78 -0.80 2.60 -45.65
C GLY A 78 -1.52 2.59 -44.30
N SER A 79 -2.23 3.68 -44.01
CA SER A 79 -3.31 3.72 -43.03
C SER A 79 -4.44 2.79 -43.45
N GLY A 80 -4.87 1.88 -42.57
CA GLY A 80 -5.98 0.98 -42.83
C GLY A 80 -6.68 0.57 -41.54
N THR A 81 -7.77 1.27 -41.23
CA THR A 81 -8.81 0.85 -40.30
C THR A 81 -9.46 -0.44 -40.79
N GLY A 82 -9.63 -1.42 -39.90
CA GLY A 82 -10.29 -2.69 -40.20
C GLY A 82 -10.95 -3.28 -38.97
N ALA A 83 -12.24 -3.01 -38.80
CA ALA A 83 -13.11 -3.66 -37.83
C ALA A 83 -13.57 -5.04 -38.34
N GLY A 84 -13.77 -5.97 -37.39
CA GLY A 84 -14.80 -7.02 -37.50
C GLY A 84 -14.35 -8.37 -38.05
N GLY A 85 -14.05 -9.29 -37.13
CA GLY A 85 -13.91 -10.72 -37.43
C GLY A 85 -14.25 -11.57 -36.20
N SER A 86 -15.55 -11.85 -36.01
CA SER A 86 -16.07 -12.80 -35.02
C SER A 86 -15.63 -14.24 -35.36
N GLY A 87 -14.84 -14.83 -34.47
CA GLY A 87 -14.50 -16.25 -34.47
C GLY A 87 -14.03 -16.66 -33.08
N THR A 88 -14.87 -17.40 -32.35
CA THR A 88 -14.60 -17.98 -31.04
C THR A 88 -13.40 -18.93 -31.09
N SER A 89 -12.27 -18.47 -30.57
CA SER A 89 -11.23 -19.31 -29.97
C SER A 89 -10.87 -18.66 -28.64
N ALA A 90 -10.88 -19.41 -27.54
CA ALA A 90 -10.28 -18.98 -26.29
C ALA A 90 -8.93 -18.33 -26.61
N SER A 91 -8.74 -17.07 -26.22
CA SER A 91 -7.55 -16.28 -26.54
C SER A 91 -6.33 -16.95 -25.94
N SER A 92 -5.70 -17.85 -26.69
CA SER A 92 -4.49 -18.54 -26.25
C SER A 92 -3.35 -17.53 -26.30
N LEU A 93 -2.76 -17.24 -25.14
CA LEU A 93 -1.53 -16.48 -25.09
C LEU A 93 -0.46 -17.15 -25.94
N THR A 94 0.33 -16.34 -26.65
CA THR A 94 1.56 -16.82 -27.29
C THR A 94 2.48 -17.42 -26.23
N PRO A 95 3.31 -18.44 -26.52
CA PRO A 95 4.33 -18.87 -25.56
C PRO A 95 5.23 -17.70 -25.13
N LEU A 96 5.64 -17.68 -23.85
CA LEU A 96 6.68 -16.75 -23.39
C LEU A 96 7.97 -16.97 -24.21
N PRO A 97 8.78 -15.92 -24.45
CA PRO A 97 9.98 -16.03 -25.26
C PRO A 97 11.03 -16.95 -24.61
N GLU A 98 11.82 -17.60 -25.47
CA GLU A 98 12.96 -18.44 -25.08
C GLU A 98 14.20 -17.97 -25.87
N PRO A 99 15.20 -17.34 -25.22
CA PRO A 99 15.29 -17.08 -23.77
C PRO A 99 14.28 -16.01 -23.29
N PRO A 100 13.95 -15.99 -21.99
CA PRO A 100 13.09 -14.96 -21.41
C PRO A 100 13.73 -13.57 -21.50
N LEU A 101 12.92 -12.51 -21.55
CA LEU A 101 13.41 -11.13 -21.59
C LEU A 101 14.07 -10.73 -20.26
N THR A 102 13.51 -11.17 -19.14
CA THR A 102 14.17 -11.03 -17.84
C THR A 102 14.76 -12.37 -17.39
N PRO A 103 15.95 -12.41 -16.77
CA PRO A 103 16.47 -13.66 -16.24
C PRO A 103 15.51 -14.29 -15.22
N ALA A 104 15.42 -15.62 -15.19
CA ALA A 104 14.72 -16.33 -14.12
C ALA A 104 15.45 -16.15 -12.78
N PRO A 105 14.75 -16.26 -11.63
CA PRO A 105 15.39 -16.21 -10.30
C PRO A 105 16.51 -17.25 -10.20
N GLY A 106 17.69 -16.80 -9.75
CA GLY A 106 18.87 -17.63 -9.56
C GLY A 106 19.11 -18.02 -8.09
N PRO A 107 20.22 -18.73 -7.79
CA PRO A 107 20.59 -19.12 -6.42
C PRO A 107 20.74 -17.96 -5.43
N ASP A 108 20.97 -16.74 -5.91
CA ASP A 108 21.05 -15.50 -5.13
C ASP A 108 19.69 -14.86 -4.80
N SER A 109 18.62 -15.44 -5.36
CA SER A 109 17.23 -15.12 -5.01
C SER A 109 16.63 -16.12 -4.02
N GLU A 110 17.22 -17.32 -3.88
CA GLU A 110 16.66 -18.35 -2.99
C GLU A 110 16.95 -18.03 -1.50
N PRO A 111 15.91 -18.00 -0.64
CA PRO A 111 16.09 -17.72 0.77
C PRO A 111 16.96 -18.76 1.48
N VAL A 112 17.69 -18.31 2.49
CA VAL A 112 18.52 -19.15 3.37
C VAL A 112 17.95 -19.15 4.78
N VAL A 113 18.19 -20.22 5.54
CA VAL A 113 17.72 -20.33 6.93
C VAL A 113 18.33 -19.22 7.81
N SER A 114 17.50 -18.55 8.60
CA SER A 114 17.95 -17.62 9.64
C SER A 114 18.49 -18.41 10.83
N ARG A 115 19.75 -18.14 11.24
CA ARG A 115 20.48 -18.96 12.22
C ARG A 115 20.54 -18.36 13.62
N ASP A 116 20.28 -17.07 13.76
CA ASP A 116 20.36 -16.33 15.01
C ASP A 116 18.95 -16.04 15.56
N PRO A 117 18.77 -15.90 16.88
CA PRO A 117 17.47 -15.60 17.46
C PRO A 117 17.16 -14.11 17.24
N VAL A 118 16.78 -13.79 16.01
CA VAL A 118 16.52 -12.43 15.51
C VAL A 118 15.03 -12.17 15.32
N SER A 119 14.18 -13.07 15.81
CA SER A 119 12.74 -13.02 15.67
C SER A 119 12.00 -13.42 16.95
N THR A 120 10.73 -13.03 16.99
CA THR A 120 9.77 -13.43 18.01
C THR A 120 9.16 -14.82 17.73
N VAL A 121 9.27 -15.34 16.51
CA VAL A 121 8.81 -16.69 16.16
C VAL A 121 9.74 -17.75 16.72
N THR A 122 9.18 -18.79 17.33
CA THR A 122 9.95 -19.92 17.91
C THR A 122 9.47 -21.30 17.43
N GLU A 123 8.31 -21.38 16.80
CA GLU A 123 7.69 -22.65 16.41
C GLU A 123 8.23 -23.22 15.09
N PHE A 124 8.81 -22.37 14.24
CA PHE A 124 9.40 -22.76 12.95
C PHE A 124 10.60 -21.89 12.60
N PHE A 125 11.44 -22.39 11.70
CA PHE A 125 12.58 -21.63 11.19
C PHE A 125 12.11 -20.58 10.19
N LEU A 126 12.52 -19.34 10.43
CA LEU A 126 12.42 -18.29 9.43
C LEU A 126 13.53 -18.42 8.39
N VAL A 127 13.25 -17.92 7.20
CA VAL A 127 14.26 -17.70 6.16
C VAL A 127 14.52 -16.22 6.00
N ARG A 128 15.65 -15.92 5.36
CA ARG A 128 16.09 -14.56 5.03
C ARG A 128 16.64 -14.56 3.62
N ASP A 129 16.59 -13.42 2.96
CA ASP A 129 17.26 -13.27 1.68
C ASP A 129 18.79 -13.38 1.87
N PRO A 130 19.51 -13.97 0.89
CA PRO A 130 20.95 -14.23 1.03
C PRO A 130 21.80 -12.96 0.90
N ALA A 131 21.24 -11.89 0.33
CA ALA A 131 21.91 -10.62 0.05
C ALA A 131 21.12 -9.42 0.57
N PRO A 132 21.75 -8.23 0.70
CA PRO A 132 21.09 -6.99 1.14
C PRO A 132 19.81 -6.66 0.37
N ARG A 133 18.95 -5.84 0.98
CA ARG A 133 17.80 -5.25 0.29
C ARG A 133 18.29 -4.59 -0.99
N ILE A 134 17.60 -4.91 -2.07
CA ILE A 134 17.85 -4.33 -3.37
C ILE A 134 17.02 -3.06 -3.41
N ILE A 135 17.70 -1.93 -3.62
CA ILE A 135 17.05 -0.65 -3.87
C ILE A 135 17.27 -0.38 -5.37
N ASP A 136 16.19 -0.21 -6.11
CA ASP A 136 16.25 0.27 -7.48
C ASP A 136 16.49 1.79 -7.42
N THR A 137 17.76 2.18 -7.36
CA THR A 137 18.20 3.59 -7.32
C THR A 137 18.06 4.28 -8.67
N GLY A 138 17.50 3.62 -9.69
CA GLY A 138 17.71 4.02 -11.08
C GLY A 138 19.17 3.85 -11.50
N ASP A 139 19.52 4.39 -12.67
CA ASP A 139 20.92 4.60 -13.01
C ASP A 139 21.48 5.66 -12.07
N ALA A 140 22.65 5.42 -11.47
CA ALA A 140 23.29 6.40 -10.61
C ALA A 140 23.55 7.68 -11.40
N LEU A 141 23.00 8.81 -10.93
CA LEU A 141 23.20 10.11 -11.56
C LEU A 141 24.70 10.42 -11.63
N THR A 142 25.14 10.90 -12.79
CA THR A 142 26.53 11.20 -13.09
C THR A 142 26.74 12.71 -13.14
N ASP A 143 28.01 13.13 -13.11
CA ASP A 143 28.36 14.53 -13.39
C ASP A 143 27.86 14.97 -14.78
N ALA A 144 27.78 14.05 -15.76
CA ALA A 144 27.26 14.38 -17.09
C ALA A 144 25.75 14.70 -17.05
N ASP A 145 24.99 14.03 -16.18
CA ASP A 145 23.56 14.33 -15.98
C ASP A 145 23.39 15.71 -15.35
N PHE A 146 24.22 16.07 -14.36
CA PHE A 146 24.21 17.41 -13.79
C PHE A 146 24.60 18.49 -14.83
N GLU A 147 25.62 18.24 -15.65
CA GLU A 147 26.06 19.17 -16.69
C GLU A 147 25.07 19.29 -17.87
N ALA A 148 24.10 18.38 -17.99
CA ALA A 148 23.00 18.50 -18.95
C ALA A 148 22.04 19.65 -18.60
N GLY A 149 22.10 20.15 -17.37
CA GLY A 149 21.26 21.25 -16.87
C GLY A 149 19.97 20.76 -16.22
N PRO A 150 19.18 21.72 -15.69
CA PRO A 150 17.95 21.41 -14.96
C PRO A 150 16.94 20.71 -15.86
N LEU A 151 16.18 19.80 -15.27
CA LEU A 151 15.08 19.12 -15.96
C LEU A 151 13.93 20.09 -16.22
N GLU A 152 13.24 19.87 -17.35
CA GLU A 152 12.00 20.61 -17.63
C GLU A 152 10.95 20.27 -16.54
N PRO A 153 10.22 21.27 -16.01
CA PRO A 153 9.18 21.02 -15.02
C PRO A 153 8.07 20.13 -15.59
N VAL A 154 7.54 19.22 -14.76
CA VAL A 154 6.37 18.42 -15.12
C VAL A 154 5.12 19.16 -14.66
N VAL A 155 4.28 19.54 -15.62
CA VAL A 155 3.07 20.35 -15.36
C VAL A 155 1.83 19.47 -15.46
N TYR A 156 1.03 19.45 -14.39
CA TYR A 156 -0.24 18.72 -14.31
C TYR A 156 -1.39 19.71 -14.38
N HIS A 157 -2.38 19.41 -15.22
CA HIS A 157 -3.63 20.14 -15.39
C HIS A 157 -4.67 19.22 -16.06
N LEU A 158 -5.95 19.60 -16.03
CA LEU A 158 -7.01 18.91 -16.77
C LEU A 158 -6.81 19.07 -18.28
N ALA A 159 -6.89 17.96 -19.02
CA ALA A 159 -6.68 17.94 -20.48
C ALA A 159 -7.70 18.76 -21.29
N GLU A 160 -8.83 19.15 -20.68
CA GLU A 160 -9.94 19.86 -21.34
C GLU A 160 -10.22 21.27 -20.77
N ALA A 161 -9.37 21.79 -19.88
CA ALA A 161 -9.59 23.13 -19.31
C ALA A 161 -9.18 24.25 -20.29
N ASP A 162 -10.03 25.27 -20.42
CA ASP A 162 -9.70 26.49 -21.18
C ASP A 162 -8.55 27.22 -20.46
N SER A 163 -7.39 27.31 -21.11
CA SER A 163 -6.15 27.84 -20.52
C SER A 163 -6.17 29.36 -20.29
N SER A 164 -7.33 30.02 -20.39
CA SER A 164 -7.50 31.45 -20.13
C SER A 164 -7.93 31.77 -18.70
N ASP A 165 -8.35 30.77 -17.91
CA ASP A 165 -9.03 31.00 -16.63
C ASP A 165 -8.23 30.57 -15.39
N ASN A 166 -7.32 29.59 -15.50
CA ASN A 166 -6.43 29.18 -14.41
C ASN A 166 -5.10 28.63 -14.96
N ASN A 167 -3.95 29.10 -14.43
CA ASN A 167 -2.61 28.71 -14.87
C ASN A 167 -1.91 27.89 -13.77
N PRO A 168 -1.18 26.83 -14.12
CA PRO A 168 -0.39 26.10 -13.13
C PRO A 168 0.64 27.00 -12.45
N PRO A 169 0.92 26.77 -11.16
CA PRO A 169 1.97 27.50 -10.46
C PRO A 169 3.35 27.20 -11.07
N TYR A 170 4.33 28.06 -10.79
CA TYR A 170 5.72 27.89 -11.23
C TYR A 170 6.72 28.35 -10.15
N PHE A 171 7.98 27.94 -10.26
CA PHE A 171 9.05 28.41 -9.37
C PHE A 171 9.91 29.48 -10.05
N ASP A 172 10.21 30.57 -9.34
CA ASP A 172 11.10 31.62 -9.84
C ASP A 172 12.58 31.26 -9.59
N GLY A 173 13.31 30.95 -10.67
CA GLY A 173 14.76 30.77 -10.65
C GLY A 173 15.24 29.49 -9.95
N LEU A 174 14.43 28.44 -9.93
CA LEU A 174 14.86 27.12 -9.47
C LEU A 174 15.78 26.47 -10.49
N GLY A 175 16.86 25.85 -10.02
CA GLY A 175 17.78 25.11 -10.87
C GLY A 175 18.74 24.26 -10.05
N ASP A 176 19.56 23.49 -10.75
CA ASP A 176 20.55 22.61 -10.15
C ASP A 176 21.58 23.38 -9.32
N VAL A 177 22.03 22.79 -8.21
CA VAL A 177 22.90 23.46 -7.24
C VAL A 177 24.15 22.64 -6.93
N GLU A 178 25.24 23.35 -6.67
CA GLU A 178 26.47 22.73 -6.18
C GLU A 178 26.58 22.86 -4.66
N ALA A 179 27.14 21.84 -4.04
CA ALA A 179 27.47 21.85 -2.63
C ALA A 179 28.87 21.27 -2.40
N VAL A 180 29.41 21.57 -1.21
CA VAL A 180 30.67 21.01 -0.73
C VAL A 180 30.38 20.25 0.55
N ALA A 181 30.81 19.00 0.63
CA ALA A 181 30.64 18.19 1.83
C ALA A 181 31.22 18.92 3.06
N GLY A 182 30.46 18.91 4.16
CA GLY A 182 30.76 19.61 5.41
C GLY A 182 30.30 21.08 5.46
N GLN A 183 29.81 21.68 4.37
CA GLN A 183 29.29 23.05 4.33
C GLN A 183 27.76 23.10 4.28
N TRP A 184 27.16 24.16 4.80
CA TRP A 184 25.71 24.35 4.70
C TRP A 184 25.34 24.84 3.30
N LEU A 185 24.42 24.12 2.65
CA LEU A 185 23.68 24.54 1.48
C LEU A 185 22.32 25.07 1.94
N GLU A 186 21.99 26.30 1.54
CA GLU A 186 20.68 26.90 1.77
C GLU A 186 20.11 27.41 0.45
N VAL A 187 18.90 26.95 0.10
CA VAL A 187 18.21 27.34 -1.13
C VAL A 187 16.81 27.83 -0.78
N LEU A 188 16.45 29.01 -1.26
CA LEU A 188 15.16 29.64 -1.00
C LEU A 188 14.20 29.38 -2.17
N TYR A 189 13.06 28.75 -1.87
CA TYR A 189 12.03 28.37 -2.81
C TYR A 189 10.92 29.40 -2.81
N ARG A 190 10.58 29.90 -4.00
CA ARG A 190 9.53 30.90 -4.20
C ARG A 190 8.57 30.42 -5.28
N PRO A 191 7.40 29.87 -4.90
CA PRO A 191 6.38 29.52 -5.86
C PRO A 191 5.63 30.79 -6.26
N ARG A 192 5.16 30.81 -7.49
CA ARG A 192 4.37 31.88 -8.10
C ARG A 192 3.18 31.25 -8.79
N ASP A 193 2.12 32.01 -8.83
CA ASP A 193 0.85 31.66 -9.44
C ASP A 193 0.25 33.02 -9.86
N ASP A 194 0.02 33.18 -11.16
CA ASP A 194 -0.27 34.48 -11.76
C ASP A 194 -1.75 34.85 -11.65
N ASP A 195 -2.62 33.87 -11.48
CA ASP A 195 -4.07 33.99 -11.36
C ASP A 195 -4.64 33.48 -10.02
N GLY A 196 -3.87 32.72 -9.25
CA GLY A 196 -4.24 32.25 -7.91
C GLY A 196 -3.55 32.95 -6.73
N GLY A 197 -3.68 32.32 -5.56
CA GLY A 197 -3.12 32.76 -4.27
C GLY A 197 -1.66 32.32 -4.08
N LEU A 198 -1.22 32.18 -2.82
CA LEU A 198 0.10 31.58 -2.55
C LEU A 198 0.03 30.06 -2.72
N PRO A 199 0.82 29.44 -3.63
CA PRO A 199 0.77 28.00 -3.83
C PRO A 199 1.22 27.21 -2.60
N GLY A 200 0.62 26.03 -2.41
CA GLY A 200 1.16 25.01 -1.53
C GLY A 200 2.50 24.50 -2.05
N MET A 201 3.39 24.07 -1.16
CA MET A 201 4.71 23.58 -1.56
C MET A 201 5.14 22.36 -0.75
N PHE A 202 5.46 21.27 -1.44
CA PHE A 202 5.76 19.97 -0.84
C PHE A 202 7.01 19.36 -1.50
N PRO A 203 8.05 19.03 -0.73
CA PRO A 203 9.19 18.31 -1.26
C PRO A 203 8.92 16.81 -1.29
N ASP A 204 9.55 16.11 -2.23
CA ASP A 204 9.62 14.66 -2.33
C ASP A 204 11.09 14.22 -2.49
N ALA A 205 11.43 13.06 -1.92
CA ALA A 205 12.78 12.49 -1.92
C ALA A 205 13.89 13.43 -1.39
N LEU A 206 13.65 14.20 -0.32
CA LEU A 206 14.70 15.03 0.31
C LEU A 206 15.92 14.19 0.71
N PRO A 207 17.16 14.72 0.53
CA PRO A 207 18.35 14.07 1.05
C PRO A 207 18.30 13.86 2.56
N ASP A 208 18.92 12.77 3.04
CA ASP A 208 18.96 12.46 4.46
C ASP A 208 19.58 13.62 5.27
N GLY A 209 18.89 14.01 6.34
CA GLY A 209 19.29 15.14 7.19
C GLY A 209 18.98 16.54 6.62
N ALA A 210 18.39 16.65 5.42
CA ALA A 210 17.91 17.91 4.89
C ALA A 210 16.65 18.42 5.62
N GLN A 211 16.46 19.73 5.63
CA GLN A 211 15.30 20.41 6.19
C GLN A 211 14.63 21.25 5.11
N PHE A 212 13.31 21.31 5.14
CA PHE A 212 12.51 22.16 4.25
C PHE A 212 11.61 23.05 5.08
N ASN A 213 12.17 24.17 5.54
CA ASN A 213 11.59 25.00 6.57
C ASN A 213 10.65 26.05 5.99
N ASP A 214 9.46 26.18 6.58
CA ASP A 214 8.53 27.26 6.23
C ASP A 214 9.01 28.60 6.79
N ASN A 215 9.07 29.62 5.93
CA ASN A 215 9.42 30.98 6.35
C ASN A 215 8.18 31.81 6.75
N TYR A 216 6.97 31.26 6.61
CA TYR A 216 5.68 31.89 6.92
C TYR A 216 5.37 33.16 6.11
N ASP A 217 6.00 33.29 4.93
CA ASP A 217 5.82 34.41 4.00
C ASP A 217 5.50 33.96 2.57
N GLY A 218 5.10 32.68 2.42
CA GLY A 218 4.87 32.05 1.12
C GLY A 218 6.13 31.45 0.49
N THR A 219 7.28 31.51 1.16
CA THR A 219 8.53 30.88 0.73
C THR A 219 8.95 29.76 1.68
N LYS A 220 9.77 28.82 1.20
CA LYS A 220 10.38 27.78 2.03
C LYS A 220 11.89 27.75 1.81
N THR A 221 12.65 27.43 2.86
CA THR A 221 14.10 27.32 2.79
C THR A 221 14.52 25.85 2.92
N PHE A 222 15.09 25.30 1.85
CA PHE A 222 15.86 24.07 1.92
C PHE A 222 17.18 24.34 2.63
N ARG A 223 17.50 23.56 3.66
CA ARG A 223 18.77 23.62 4.38
C ARG A 223 19.33 22.23 4.51
N TRP A 224 20.54 22.02 4.01
CA TRP A 224 21.18 20.72 4.08
C TRP A 224 22.68 20.89 4.29
N ARG A 225 23.29 19.95 4.99
CA ARG A 225 24.74 19.89 5.16
C ARG A 225 25.18 18.53 4.65
N PRO A 226 25.54 18.40 3.37
CA PRO A 226 26.04 17.13 2.85
C PRO A 226 27.31 16.72 3.60
N MET A 227 27.53 15.42 3.71
CA MET A 227 28.67 14.79 4.34
C MET A 227 29.47 13.97 3.32
N GLN A 228 30.48 13.26 3.80
CA GLN A 228 31.33 12.40 2.97
C GLN A 228 30.54 11.41 2.09
N PRO A 229 29.48 10.73 2.60
CA PRO A 229 28.73 9.75 1.80
C PRO A 229 27.87 10.39 0.71
N ASP A 230 27.57 11.68 0.82
CA ASP A 230 26.69 12.40 -0.10
C ASP A 230 27.41 12.90 -1.35
N VAL A 231 28.74 12.71 -1.44
CA VAL A 231 29.56 13.13 -2.59
C VAL A 231 29.10 12.41 -3.86
N GLY A 232 28.75 13.19 -4.88
CA GLY A 232 28.16 12.71 -6.12
C GLY A 232 27.00 13.60 -6.55
N VAL A 233 26.18 13.10 -7.47
CA VAL A 233 24.97 13.78 -7.92
C VAL A 233 23.76 13.07 -7.31
N SER A 234 22.88 13.83 -6.70
CA SER A 234 21.58 13.38 -6.17
C SER A 234 20.49 14.30 -6.70
N GLU A 235 19.24 13.87 -6.59
CA GLU A 235 18.09 14.68 -6.95
C GLU A 235 17.00 14.62 -5.90
N PHE A 236 16.18 15.65 -5.85
CA PHE A 236 14.92 15.66 -5.12
C PHE A 236 13.91 16.53 -5.89
N THR A 237 12.62 16.32 -5.65
CA THR A 237 11.57 17.03 -6.37
C THR A 237 10.83 17.97 -5.42
N VAL A 238 10.42 19.14 -5.91
CA VAL A 238 9.52 20.03 -5.19
C VAL A 238 8.28 20.26 -6.03
N THR A 239 7.12 20.06 -5.42
CA THR A 239 5.81 20.26 -6.03
C THR A 239 5.24 21.59 -5.55
N ALA A 240 4.79 22.45 -6.47
CA ALA A 240 3.91 23.58 -6.16
C ALA A 240 2.48 23.25 -6.60
N ILE A 241 1.51 23.51 -5.71
CA ILE A 241 0.09 23.19 -5.92
C ILE A 241 -0.70 24.48 -5.86
N ASP A 242 -1.53 24.70 -6.87
CA ASP A 242 -2.47 25.81 -6.92
C ASP A 242 -3.43 25.75 -5.71
N PRO A 243 -3.62 26.87 -5.00
CA PRO A 243 -4.44 26.89 -3.78
C PRO A 243 -5.96 26.87 -4.05
N ALA A 244 -6.40 27.23 -5.24
CA ALA A 244 -7.79 27.22 -5.66
C ALA A 244 -8.19 25.89 -6.32
N ASP A 245 -7.28 25.26 -7.07
CA ASP A 245 -7.50 23.99 -7.74
C ASP A 245 -6.29 23.04 -7.66
N PRO A 246 -6.27 22.07 -6.72
CA PRO A 246 -5.15 21.15 -6.53
C PRO A 246 -4.78 20.28 -7.74
N GLN A 247 -5.62 20.21 -8.78
CA GLN A 247 -5.30 19.53 -10.02
C GLN A 247 -4.25 20.28 -10.85
N TYR A 248 -4.11 21.59 -10.64
CA TYR A 248 -3.08 22.44 -11.20
C TYR A 248 -1.85 22.42 -10.31
N ARG A 249 -0.82 21.70 -10.75
CA ARG A 249 0.45 21.62 -10.01
C ARG A 249 1.64 21.50 -10.95
N VAL A 250 2.79 21.93 -10.46
CA VAL A 250 4.07 21.74 -11.15
C VAL A 250 5.03 20.98 -10.24
N GLU A 251 5.74 20.03 -10.81
CA GLU A 251 6.85 19.32 -10.19
C GLU A 251 8.15 19.82 -10.81
N HIS A 252 9.12 20.15 -9.95
CA HIS A 252 10.44 20.56 -10.36
C HIS A 252 11.49 19.68 -9.68
N THR A 253 12.24 18.92 -10.47
CA THR A 253 13.35 18.08 -9.98
C THR A 253 14.64 18.89 -9.99
N ILE A 254 15.36 18.84 -8.86
CA ILE A 254 16.58 19.62 -8.63
C ILE A 254 17.71 18.65 -8.41
N ARG A 255 18.77 18.80 -9.19
CA ARG A 255 19.99 18.03 -8.98
C ARG A 255 20.94 18.80 -8.07
N ILE A 256 21.53 18.09 -7.12
CA ILE A 256 22.57 18.60 -6.23
C ILE A 256 23.86 17.84 -6.54
N ARG A 257 24.89 18.56 -7.00
CA ARG A 257 26.25 18.03 -7.11
C ARG A 257 27.04 18.35 -5.85
N VAL A 258 27.36 17.32 -5.07
CA VAL A 258 28.19 17.44 -3.87
C VAL A 258 29.62 17.08 -4.22
N SER A 259 30.54 18.01 -3.95
CA SER A 259 31.98 17.82 -4.10
C SER A 259 32.68 17.67 -2.75
N MET A 260 33.85 17.03 -2.76
CA MET A 260 34.73 16.98 -1.60
C MET A 260 35.41 18.34 -1.36
N PRO A 261 35.52 18.82 -0.10
CA PRO A 261 36.36 19.98 0.20
C PRO A 261 37.84 19.66 -0.05
N ALA A 262 38.63 20.71 -0.31
CA ALA A 262 40.07 20.57 -0.53
C ALA A 262 40.83 19.94 0.66
N ASP A 263 40.32 20.15 1.88
CA ASP A 263 40.78 19.48 3.09
C ASP A 263 39.62 18.67 3.71
N PRO A 264 39.60 17.35 3.55
CA PRO A 264 38.55 16.48 4.12
C PRO A 264 38.40 16.58 5.64
N SER A 265 39.43 17.00 6.38
CA SER A 265 39.36 17.14 7.84
C SER A 265 38.45 18.30 8.29
N THR A 266 38.01 19.15 7.36
CA THR A 266 37.04 20.22 7.62
C THR A 266 35.59 19.72 7.69
N ILE A 267 35.33 18.49 7.24
CA ILE A 267 34.04 17.85 7.43
C ILE A 267 33.90 17.51 8.92
N PRO A 268 32.87 18.03 9.61
CA PRO A 268 32.70 17.77 11.04
C PRO A 268 32.45 16.28 11.28
N ASN A 269 33.06 15.71 12.31
CA ASN A 269 32.59 14.43 12.84
C ASN A 269 31.39 14.72 13.76
N ILE A 270 30.25 14.08 13.52
CA ILE A 270 28.99 14.33 14.21
C ILE A 270 28.58 13.03 14.90
N LYS A 271 28.09 13.14 16.14
CA LYS A 271 27.59 11.97 16.87
C LYS A 271 26.51 11.23 16.05
N PRO A 272 26.47 9.89 16.12
CA PRO A 272 25.43 9.11 15.48
C PRO A 272 24.05 9.39 16.11
N SER A 273 23.00 8.99 15.41
CA SER A 273 21.61 9.00 15.88
C SER A 273 21.09 7.58 15.98
N LEU A 274 20.10 7.34 16.86
CA LEU A 274 19.39 6.07 16.98
C LEU A 274 17.97 6.22 16.46
N ASN A 275 17.43 5.17 15.85
CA ASN A 275 16.00 5.10 15.54
C ASN A 275 15.16 5.16 16.81
N GLN A 276 13.96 5.74 16.68
CA GLN A 276 12.98 5.70 17.76
C GLN A 276 12.29 4.35 17.80
N VAL A 277 12.11 3.83 19.01
CA VAL A 277 11.34 2.62 19.30
C VAL A 277 10.14 3.09 20.11
N ARG A 278 8.94 2.97 19.54
CA ARG A 278 7.71 3.36 20.23
C ARG A 278 7.51 2.50 21.47
N ALA A 279 6.84 3.06 22.47
CA ALA A 279 6.36 2.27 23.60
C ALA A 279 5.40 1.20 23.10
N ARG A 280 5.47 -0.01 23.65
CA ARG A 280 4.63 -1.13 23.25
C ARG A 280 4.32 -2.04 24.42
N THR A 281 3.15 -2.66 24.33
CA THR A 281 2.75 -3.77 25.19
C THR A 281 3.31 -5.09 24.65
N VAL A 282 3.97 -5.85 25.53
CA VAL A 282 4.51 -7.19 25.26
C VAL A 282 3.98 -8.18 26.31
N ARG A 283 4.14 -9.48 26.07
CA ARG A 283 3.66 -10.50 27.00
C ARG A 283 4.81 -11.17 27.75
N VAL A 284 4.62 -11.40 29.05
CA VAL A 284 5.55 -12.18 29.89
C VAL A 284 5.73 -13.58 29.28
N ASN A 285 6.97 -14.07 29.28
CA ASN A 285 7.43 -15.34 28.70
C ASN A 285 7.47 -15.42 27.16
N ASP A 286 7.04 -14.39 26.45
CA ASP A 286 7.22 -14.33 25.00
C ASP A 286 8.59 -13.74 24.63
N PRO A 287 9.21 -14.17 23.52
CA PRO A 287 10.40 -13.51 23.01
C PRO A 287 10.08 -12.10 22.50
N VAL A 288 10.88 -11.14 22.94
CA VAL A 288 10.85 -9.74 22.50
C VAL A 288 12.09 -9.47 21.67
N VAL A 289 11.90 -8.84 20.50
CA VAL A 289 13.00 -8.45 19.61
C VAL A 289 12.91 -6.96 19.26
N VAL A 290 14.01 -6.24 19.39
CA VAL A 290 14.10 -4.81 19.07
C VAL A 290 15.24 -4.57 18.11
N TYR A 291 14.93 -4.02 16.94
CA TYR A 291 15.91 -3.61 15.94
C TYR A 291 16.37 -2.18 16.25
N LEU A 292 17.60 -2.06 16.73
CA LEU A 292 18.27 -0.80 17.03
C LEU A 292 19.14 -0.43 15.83
N LYS A 293 18.76 0.60 15.09
CA LYS A 293 19.50 1.16 13.95
C LYS A 293 20.21 2.44 14.39
N ALA A 294 21.52 2.48 14.23
CA ALA A 294 22.30 3.70 14.42
C ALA A 294 22.68 4.29 13.07
N ASN A 295 22.25 5.53 12.79
CA ASN A 295 22.65 6.24 11.58
C ASN A 295 23.75 7.25 11.93
N ASP A 296 24.84 7.22 11.18
CA ASP A 296 25.91 8.20 11.26
C ASP A 296 25.99 8.98 9.95
N ALA A 297 25.82 10.30 10.05
CA ALA A 297 25.88 11.20 8.91
C ALA A 297 27.27 11.20 8.25
N ASN A 298 28.33 10.85 8.98
CA ASN A 298 29.68 10.72 8.44
C ASN A 298 29.91 9.44 7.62
N GLY A 299 28.95 8.51 7.63
CA GLY A 299 29.03 7.24 6.89
C GLY A 299 29.90 6.18 7.55
N THR A 300 30.27 6.37 8.83
CA THR A 300 30.91 5.31 9.61
C THR A 300 29.84 4.39 10.20
N THR A 301 30.22 3.21 10.68
CA THR A 301 29.28 2.29 11.33
C THR A 301 29.39 2.44 12.84
N PRO A 302 28.40 3.01 13.53
CA PRO A 302 28.45 3.19 14.96
C PRO A 302 28.50 1.87 15.73
N ILE A 303 29.08 1.90 16.92
CA ILE A 303 28.99 0.81 17.87
C ILE A 303 27.71 0.99 18.68
N ILE A 304 26.83 -0.02 18.66
CA ILE A 304 25.57 -0.02 19.41
C ILE A 304 25.72 -0.87 20.67
N GLU A 305 25.33 -0.30 21.81
CA GLU A 305 25.35 -0.95 23.11
C GLU A 305 24.02 -0.76 23.84
N VAL A 306 23.70 -1.65 24.77
CA VAL A 306 22.60 -1.52 25.72
C VAL A 306 23.21 -1.65 27.12
N PRO A 307 23.68 -0.55 27.75
CA PRO A 307 24.51 -0.60 28.95
C PRO A 307 23.85 -1.34 30.13
N GLU A 308 22.53 -1.23 30.26
CA GLU A 308 21.72 -1.89 31.28
C GLU A 308 20.69 -2.80 30.62
N ALA A 309 21.17 -3.79 29.87
CA ALA A 309 20.30 -4.72 29.15
C ALA A 309 19.43 -5.56 30.10
N PRO A 310 18.18 -5.91 29.69
CA PRO A 310 17.33 -6.81 30.47
C PRO A 310 18.03 -8.15 30.78
N PRO A 311 17.71 -8.80 31.92
CA PRO A 311 18.31 -10.08 32.27
C PRO A 311 18.15 -11.14 31.16
N GLY A 312 19.26 -11.79 30.80
CA GLY A 312 19.26 -12.81 29.74
C GLY A 312 19.17 -12.26 28.32
N ALA A 313 19.24 -10.94 28.14
CA ALA A 313 19.25 -10.32 26.82
C ALA A 313 20.49 -10.69 26.00
N THR A 314 20.30 -10.79 24.69
CA THR A 314 21.36 -10.87 23.69
C THR A 314 21.29 -9.64 22.80
N LEU A 315 22.45 -9.08 22.45
CA LEU A 315 22.57 -8.04 21.44
C LEU A 315 23.49 -8.57 20.35
N VAL A 316 22.94 -8.79 19.15
CA VAL A 316 23.70 -9.36 18.02
C VAL A 316 23.65 -8.40 16.82
N PRO A 317 24.74 -8.25 16.06
CA PRO A 317 24.72 -7.49 14.81
C PRO A 317 23.73 -8.09 13.81
N HIS A 318 23.07 -7.25 13.02
CA HIS A 318 22.25 -7.72 11.92
C HIS A 318 23.12 -8.33 10.82
N TYR A 319 22.65 -9.42 10.23
CA TYR A 319 23.43 -10.25 9.30
C TYR A 319 23.73 -9.57 7.94
N LEU A 320 23.02 -8.51 7.59
CA LEU A 320 23.22 -7.72 6.35
C LEU A 320 23.50 -6.23 6.58
N TYR A 321 23.14 -5.69 7.74
CA TYR A 321 23.09 -4.24 7.97
C TYR A 321 23.97 -3.94 9.17
N PRO A 322 25.25 -3.60 8.96
CA PRO A 322 26.20 -3.41 10.05
C PRO A 322 25.79 -2.27 11.00
N GLU A 323 24.95 -1.35 10.52
CA GLU A 323 24.36 -0.26 11.29
C GLU A 323 23.19 -0.66 12.19
N ILE A 324 22.77 -1.94 12.17
CA ILE A 324 21.67 -2.48 12.98
C ILE A 324 22.20 -3.51 13.98
N ALA A 325 21.81 -3.36 15.24
CA ALA A 325 21.95 -4.36 16.28
C ALA A 325 20.56 -4.84 16.74
N ILE A 326 20.43 -6.13 17.01
CA ILE A 326 19.18 -6.79 17.34
C ILE A 326 19.25 -7.18 18.82
N LEU A 327 18.49 -6.45 19.63
CA LEU A 327 18.29 -6.78 21.03
C LEU A 327 17.19 -7.83 21.13
N ARG A 328 17.46 -8.94 21.81
CA ARG A 328 16.44 -9.95 22.12
C ARG A 328 16.49 -10.35 23.59
N PHE A 329 15.32 -10.47 24.22
CA PHE A 329 15.19 -11.00 25.58
C PHE A 329 13.80 -11.63 25.78
N ILE A 330 13.55 -12.20 26.96
CA ILE A 330 12.26 -12.76 27.34
C ILE A 330 11.86 -12.16 28.70
N PRO A 331 10.89 -11.24 28.78
CA PRO A 331 10.41 -10.70 30.05
C PRO A 331 9.88 -11.84 30.94
N GLN A 332 10.29 -11.87 32.20
CA GLN A 332 9.93 -12.91 33.17
C GLN A 332 8.88 -12.45 34.19
N HIS A 333 8.61 -11.15 34.26
CA HIS A 333 7.69 -10.53 35.20
C HIS A 333 6.93 -9.40 34.52
N THR A 334 5.72 -9.11 35.01
CA THR A 334 4.94 -7.96 34.57
C THR A 334 5.59 -6.64 34.98
N GLY A 335 5.34 -5.59 34.21
CA GLY A 335 5.76 -4.22 34.51
C GLY A 335 6.52 -3.59 33.35
N VAL A 336 6.94 -2.35 33.56
CA VAL A 336 7.63 -1.55 32.54
C VAL A 336 9.13 -1.89 32.51
N TYR A 337 9.60 -2.27 31.34
CA TYR A 337 11.01 -2.45 31.00
C TYR A 337 11.52 -1.17 30.33
N THR A 338 12.25 -0.33 31.09
CA THR A 338 12.93 0.85 30.56
C THR A 338 14.31 0.46 30.04
N ILE A 339 14.54 0.64 28.74
CA ILE A 339 15.76 0.20 28.05
C ILE A 339 16.44 1.41 27.42
N THR A 340 17.73 1.60 27.72
CA THR A 340 18.56 2.65 27.10
C THR A 340 19.52 2.03 26.10
N ALA A 341 19.39 2.40 24.83
CA ALA A 341 20.35 2.11 23.78
C ALA A 341 21.34 3.27 23.64
N ARG A 342 22.61 2.95 23.39
CA ARG A 342 23.68 3.91 23.14
C ARG A 342 24.32 3.62 21.79
N ALA A 343 24.50 4.66 20.97
CA ALA A 343 25.32 4.61 19.77
C ALA A 343 26.58 5.45 19.98
N THR A 344 27.73 4.86 19.70
CA THR A 344 29.05 5.50 19.80
C THR A 344 29.67 5.59 18.43
N ASP A 345 30.14 6.78 18.06
CA ASP A 345 30.84 7.02 16.81
C ASP A 345 32.09 6.12 16.68
N ALA A 346 32.35 5.62 15.47
CA ALA A 346 33.44 4.66 15.24
C ALA A 346 34.83 5.31 15.27
N VAL A 347 34.92 6.62 15.07
CA VAL A 347 36.17 7.38 14.92
C VAL A 347 36.47 8.21 16.17
N ASP A 348 35.45 8.74 16.83
CA ASP A 348 35.55 9.53 18.06
C ASP A 348 34.59 9.02 19.15
N ALA A 349 35.11 8.19 20.06
CA ALA A 349 34.32 7.61 21.15
C ALA A 349 33.72 8.64 22.14
N SER A 350 34.08 9.93 22.06
CA SER A 350 33.42 10.98 22.85
C SER A 350 32.06 11.40 22.26
N LEU A 351 31.85 11.12 20.97
CA LEU A 351 30.61 11.40 20.26
C LEU A 351 29.63 10.23 20.42
N THR A 352 28.75 10.37 21.41
CA THR A 352 27.75 9.36 21.76
C THR A 352 26.35 9.94 21.73
N SER A 353 25.37 9.11 21.39
CA SER A 353 23.95 9.38 21.57
C SER A 353 23.31 8.26 22.37
N GLU A 354 22.30 8.62 23.15
CA GLU A 354 21.48 7.68 23.91
C GLU A 354 20.02 7.91 23.58
N TYR A 355 19.27 6.82 23.56
CA TYR A 355 17.83 6.83 23.41
C TYR A 355 17.21 5.80 24.36
N THR A 356 16.23 6.24 25.13
CA THR A 356 15.50 5.40 26.09
C THR A 356 14.10 5.16 25.59
N PHE A 357 13.67 3.90 25.65
CA PHE A 357 12.31 3.48 25.31
C PHE A 357 11.77 2.52 26.38
N GLU A 358 10.47 2.32 26.38
CA GLU A 358 9.76 1.53 27.38
C GLU A 358 8.94 0.42 26.71
N LEU A 359 8.95 -0.76 27.31
CA LEU A 359 8.08 -1.88 26.93
C LEU A 359 7.29 -2.32 28.15
N GLU A 360 5.96 -2.32 28.09
CA GLU A 360 5.11 -2.78 29.18
C GLU A 360 4.85 -4.27 29.02
N ALA A 361 5.37 -5.08 29.95
CA ALA A 361 5.10 -6.52 29.96
C ALA A 361 3.83 -6.81 30.77
N LEU A 362 2.85 -7.43 30.13
CA LEU A 362 1.61 -7.89 30.77
C LEU A 362 1.56 -9.42 30.84
N ASP A 363 0.79 -9.95 31.78
CA ASP A 363 0.53 -11.40 31.87
C ASP A 363 -0.43 -11.86 30.77
N GLU A 364 -0.44 -13.17 30.48
CA GLU A 364 -1.29 -13.75 29.43
C GLU A 364 -2.78 -13.38 29.55
N ALA A 365 -3.31 -13.30 30.77
CA ALA A 365 -4.70 -12.97 31.03
C ALA A 365 -5.11 -11.56 30.57
N ALA A 366 -4.15 -10.65 30.31
CA ALA A 366 -4.43 -9.32 29.79
C ALA A 366 -4.85 -9.33 28.31
N PHE A 367 -4.58 -10.42 27.59
CA PHE A 367 -4.89 -10.57 26.17
C PHE A 367 -6.06 -11.55 25.92
N ASP A 368 -6.70 -12.02 26.99
CA ASP A 368 -7.86 -12.89 26.91
C ASP A 368 -9.15 -12.06 26.92
N HIS A 369 -9.97 -12.24 25.88
CA HIS A 369 -11.34 -11.70 25.82
C HIS A 369 -12.39 -12.83 25.80
N PRO A 370 -13.62 -12.57 26.30
CA PRO A 370 -14.66 -13.58 26.41
C PRO A 370 -15.27 -13.96 25.05
N GLY A 371 -16.03 -15.06 25.05
CA GLY A 371 -16.79 -15.49 23.87
C GLY A 371 -16.02 -16.42 22.94
N SER A 372 -16.63 -16.70 21.79
CA SER A 372 -16.02 -17.55 20.76
C SER A 372 -15.20 -16.71 19.80
N ARG A 373 -14.04 -17.23 19.40
CA ARG A 373 -13.12 -16.53 18.48
C ARG A 373 -13.75 -16.35 17.09
N LEU A 374 -13.42 -15.26 16.40
CA LEU A 374 -14.02 -14.90 15.11
C LEU A 374 -13.87 -16.01 14.08
N ARG A 375 -12.67 -16.59 13.93
CA ARG A 375 -12.41 -17.69 13.00
C ARG A 375 -13.30 -18.90 13.19
N ALA A 376 -13.66 -19.24 14.43
CA ALA A 376 -14.50 -20.41 14.70
C ALA A 376 -15.94 -20.14 14.28
N LEU A 377 -16.45 -18.94 14.60
CA LEU A 377 -17.80 -18.52 14.22
C LEU A 377 -17.95 -18.35 12.71
N ALA A 378 -16.97 -17.74 12.03
CA ALA A 378 -16.96 -17.60 10.58
C ALA A 378 -16.86 -18.96 9.87
N SER A 379 -15.99 -19.85 10.32
CA SER A 379 -15.86 -21.21 9.76
C SER A 379 -17.16 -22.01 9.86
N ALA A 380 -17.93 -21.84 10.95
CA ALA A 380 -19.23 -22.50 11.12
C ALA A 380 -20.27 -22.04 10.07
N ARG A 381 -20.05 -20.89 9.44
CA ARG A 381 -20.86 -20.34 8.34
C ARG A 381 -20.26 -20.57 6.95
N GLY A 382 -19.11 -21.23 6.86
CA GLY A 382 -18.39 -21.38 5.59
C GLY A 382 -17.77 -20.08 5.07
N LEU A 383 -17.54 -19.10 5.95
CA LEU A 383 -16.92 -17.81 5.63
C LEU A 383 -15.44 -17.82 6.04
N LEU A 384 -14.58 -17.25 5.20
CA LEU A 384 -13.22 -16.89 5.57
C LEU A 384 -13.22 -15.54 6.28
N ILE A 385 -12.58 -15.45 7.44
CA ILE A 385 -12.37 -14.19 8.17
C ILE A 385 -10.88 -13.95 8.32
N GLY A 386 -10.43 -12.80 7.83
CA GLY A 386 -9.01 -12.54 7.66
C GLY A 386 -8.56 -11.15 8.06
N TYR A 387 -7.26 -10.95 7.92
CA TYR A 387 -6.58 -9.68 8.14
C TYR A 387 -5.41 -9.53 7.14
N ALA A 388 -5.03 -8.29 6.82
CA ALA A 388 -3.75 -8.00 6.20
C ALA A 388 -2.62 -8.01 7.24
N SER A 389 -1.62 -8.85 7.03
CA SER A 389 -0.48 -8.98 7.94
C SER A 389 0.53 -7.87 7.73
N LEU A 390 0.96 -7.29 8.85
CA LEU A 390 2.11 -6.40 8.93
C LEU A 390 3.34 -7.09 8.37
N LEU A 391 4.07 -6.36 7.52
CA LEU A 391 5.38 -6.73 7.01
C LEU A 391 6.34 -7.08 8.16
N ASP A 392 6.97 -8.25 8.07
CA ASP A 392 7.99 -8.71 9.02
C ASP A 392 7.56 -8.56 10.49
N PHE A 393 6.28 -8.83 10.82
CA PHE A 393 5.75 -8.70 12.18
C PHE A 393 6.64 -9.41 13.23
N TYR A 394 7.32 -10.49 12.83
CA TYR A 394 8.22 -11.27 13.68
C TYR A 394 9.53 -10.55 14.07
N HIS A 395 9.81 -9.37 13.51
CA HIS A 395 10.90 -8.47 13.93
C HIS A 395 10.43 -7.34 14.84
N GLN A 396 9.13 -7.27 15.14
CA GLN A 396 8.55 -6.27 16.05
C GLN A 396 8.69 -6.71 17.52
N PRO A 397 8.91 -5.80 18.48
CA PRO A 397 8.95 -6.10 19.92
C PRO A 397 7.80 -6.98 20.44
N ASP A 398 6.61 -6.75 19.95
CA ASP A 398 5.31 -7.37 20.24
C ASP A 398 4.90 -8.41 19.19
N GLY A 399 5.80 -8.78 18.28
CA GLY A 399 5.50 -9.71 17.18
C GLY A 399 4.99 -11.08 17.63
N ALA A 400 5.38 -11.53 18.84
CA ALA A 400 4.88 -12.77 19.42
C ALA A 400 3.38 -12.69 19.74
N ILE A 401 2.94 -11.63 20.42
CA ILE A 401 1.53 -11.44 20.76
C ILE A 401 0.72 -11.10 19.51
N TYR A 402 1.26 -10.31 18.58
CA TYR A 402 0.65 -10.06 17.26
C TYR A 402 0.30 -11.38 16.55
N GLY A 403 1.29 -12.27 16.40
CA GLY A 403 1.09 -13.55 15.73
C GLY A 403 0.11 -14.47 16.45
N GLU A 404 0.10 -14.47 17.78
CA GLU A 404 -0.82 -15.30 18.56
C GLU A 404 -2.27 -14.79 18.51
N VAL A 405 -2.51 -13.47 18.63
CA VAL A 405 -3.84 -12.87 18.48
C VAL A 405 -4.37 -13.15 17.07
N ALA A 406 -3.55 -12.92 16.04
CA ALA A 406 -3.92 -13.23 14.67
C ALA A 406 -4.30 -14.71 14.49
N ALA A 407 -3.50 -15.63 15.04
CA ALA A 407 -3.77 -17.06 14.99
C ALA A 407 -5.05 -17.47 15.72
N ARG A 408 -5.40 -16.79 16.81
CA ARG A 408 -6.64 -17.06 17.57
C ARG A 408 -7.87 -16.56 16.83
N GLU A 409 -7.80 -15.43 16.14
CA GLU A 409 -8.98 -14.77 15.57
C GLU A 409 -9.24 -15.05 14.09
N PHE A 410 -8.22 -15.34 13.28
CA PHE A 410 -8.37 -15.39 11.82
C PHE A 410 -8.04 -16.76 11.22
N ASN A 411 -8.67 -17.05 10.06
CA ASN A 411 -8.41 -18.25 9.26
C ASN A 411 -7.99 -17.90 7.81
N PHE A 412 -7.76 -16.63 7.52
CA PHE A 412 -7.39 -16.08 6.23
C PHE A 412 -6.41 -14.92 6.41
N VAL A 413 -5.42 -14.78 5.54
CA VAL A 413 -4.40 -13.74 5.67
C VAL A 413 -3.87 -13.29 4.32
N SER A 414 -3.76 -11.98 4.12
CA SER A 414 -2.95 -11.37 3.05
C SER A 414 -1.65 -10.82 3.61
N SER A 415 -0.63 -10.67 2.78
CA SER A 415 0.43 -9.73 3.10
C SER A 415 -0.04 -8.32 2.75
N GLU A 416 0.19 -7.36 3.65
CA GLU A 416 -0.06 -5.94 3.32
C GLU A 416 0.89 -5.47 2.19
N ASN A 417 2.11 -6.02 2.14
CA ASN A 417 3.15 -5.60 1.21
C ASN A 417 4.04 -6.72 0.63
N ASP A 418 4.23 -7.85 1.32
CA ASP A 418 5.30 -8.83 1.01
C ASP A 418 5.24 -9.43 -0.40
N LEU A 419 4.05 -9.46 -1.01
CA LEU A 419 3.82 -10.04 -2.34
C LEU A 419 3.70 -8.99 -3.46
N LYS A 420 3.82 -7.70 -3.15
CA LYS A 420 3.82 -6.63 -4.16
C LYS A 420 5.09 -6.67 -5.03
N MET A 421 4.97 -6.19 -6.26
CA MET A 421 5.99 -6.42 -7.29
C MET A 421 7.36 -5.82 -6.96
N ASP A 422 7.44 -4.61 -6.40
CA ASP A 422 8.72 -4.00 -6.00
C ASP A 422 9.43 -4.76 -4.88
N ARG A 423 8.68 -5.43 -4.00
CA ARG A 423 9.22 -6.27 -2.93
C ARG A 423 9.73 -7.58 -3.50
N VAL A 424 8.92 -8.23 -4.32
CA VAL A 424 9.21 -9.57 -4.84
C VAL A 424 10.26 -9.53 -5.96
N ASN A 425 10.20 -8.56 -6.87
CA ASN A 425 11.10 -8.47 -8.02
C ASN A 425 11.69 -7.04 -8.21
N PRO A 426 12.52 -6.59 -7.26
CA PRO A 426 13.06 -5.23 -7.24
C PRO A 426 13.95 -4.88 -8.44
N LEU A 427 14.64 -5.86 -9.06
CA LEU A 427 15.47 -5.67 -10.26
C LEU A 427 15.26 -6.84 -11.25
N PRO A 428 15.56 -6.67 -12.55
CA PRO A 428 15.39 -7.75 -13.53
C PRO A 428 16.09 -9.04 -13.10
N GLY A 429 15.31 -10.12 -12.96
CA GLY A 429 15.79 -11.44 -12.52
C GLY A 429 16.32 -11.55 -11.09
N LYS A 430 16.21 -10.49 -10.28
CA LYS A 430 16.52 -10.53 -8.84
C LYS A 430 15.24 -10.60 -8.04
N TYR A 431 15.00 -11.74 -7.41
CA TYR A 431 13.82 -11.95 -6.59
C TYR A 431 14.17 -11.97 -5.09
N ARG A 432 13.21 -11.54 -4.28
CA ARG A 432 13.28 -11.56 -2.82
C ARG A 432 12.03 -12.26 -2.30
N TRP A 433 12.22 -13.48 -1.81
CA TRP A 433 11.11 -14.37 -1.43
C TRP A 433 10.94 -14.49 0.08
N ALA A 434 11.92 -14.07 0.87
CA ALA A 434 11.99 -14.47 2.26
C ALA A 434 10.79 -14.00 3.11
N ALA A 435 10.36 -12.75 2.95
CA ALA A 435 9.21 -12.21 3.70
C ALA A 435 7.92 -12.97 3.36
N ALA A 436 7.58 -13.09 2.07
CA ALA A 436 6.41 -13.83 1.62
C ALA A 436 6.44 -15.31 2.04
N ASP A 437 7.60 -15.98 1.90
CA ASP A 437 7.80 -17.34 2.36
C ASP A 437 7.57 -17.50 3.88
N ASN A 438 8.00 -16.53 4.69
CA ASN A 438 7.79 -16.55 6.13
C ASN A 438 6.32 -16.38 6.50
N LEU A 439 5.59 -15.49 5.81
CA LEU A 439 4.15 -15.34 6.00
C LEU A 439 3.40 -16.61 5.61
N VAL A 440 3.72 -17.22 4.46
CA VAL A 440 3.11 -18.48 4.02
C VAL A 440 3.36 -19.60 5.03
N ARG A 441 4.59 -19.72 5.55
CA ARG A 441 4.90 -20.69 6.62
C ARG A 441 4.10 -20.42 7.90
N PHE A 442 3.99 -19.16 8.31
CA PHE A 442 3.16 -18.77 9.46
C PHE A 442 1.70 -19.18 9.25
N ALA A 443 1.13 -18.86 8.09
CA ALA A 443 -0.24 -19.20 7.73
C ALA A 443 -0.47 -20.72 7.77
N HIS A 444 0.41 -21.52 7.18
CA HIS A 444 0.30 -22.98 7.27
C HIS A 444 0.42 -23.51 8.71
N ALA A 445 1.36 -23.00 9.50
CA ALA A 445 1.53 -23.38 10.90
C ALA A 445 0.28 -23.05 11.74
N ARG A 446 -0.43 -21.96 11.40
CA ARG A 446 -1.63 -21.48 12.11
C ARG A 446 -2.95 -21.84 11.42
N ARG A 447 -2.89 -22.66 10.36
CA ARG A 447 -4.04 -23.14 9.57
C ARG A 447 -4.89 -21.99 9.05
N MET A 448 -4.25 -21.04 8.38
CA MET A 448 -4.89 -19.97 7.63
C MET A 448 -4.73 -20.26 6.14
N ALA A 449 -5.75 -19.92 5.36
CA ALA A 449 -5.61 -19.75 3.92
C ALA A 449 -4.88 -18.43 3.63
N VAL A 450 -4.14 -18.38 2.53
CA VAL A 450 -3.38 -17.19 2.13
C VAL A 450 -4.03 -16.56 0.90
N HIS A 451 -4.15 -15.23 0.95
CA HIS A 451 -4.55 -14.37 -0.16
C HIS A 451 -3.34 -13.65 -0.69
N GLY A 452 -2.98 -13.95 -1.94
CA GLY A 452 -1.90 -13.29 -2.65
C GLY A 452 -2.31 -11.91 -3.14
N HIS A 453 -1.73 -10.87 -2.52
CA HIS A 453 -1.99 -9.48 -2.83
C HIS A 453 -0.65 -8.77 -3.16
N THR A 454 -0.42 -8.30 -4.38
CA THR A 454 -1.21 -8.47 -5.61
C THR A 454 -0.24 -8.69 -6.77
N LEU A 455 -0.69 -9.32 -7.86
CA LEU A 455 0.17 -9.57 -9.02
C LEU A 455 0.42 -8.27 -9.79
N ILE A 456 -0.64 -7.63 -10.28
CA ILE A 456 -0.54 -6.46 -11.16
C ILE A 456 -1.21 -5.25 -10.51
N TRP A 457 -0.42 -4.21 -10.26
CA TRP A 457 -0.88 -2.95 -9.72
C TRP A 457 -0.12 -1.78 -10.35
N HIS A 458 -0.67 -0.57 -10.26
CA HIS A 458 -0.04 0.64 -10.76
C HIS A 458 0.93 1.27 -9.74
N ARG A 459 0.76 0.98 -8.44
CA ARG A 459 1.68 1.41 -7.36
C ARG A 459 2.65 0.29 -6.99
N GLN A 460 3.69 0.66 -6.24
CA GLN A 460 4.73 -0.27 -5.75
C GLN A 460 5.27 -1.17 -6.89
N LEU A 461 5.41 -0.56 -8.06
CA LEU A 461 6.02 -1.14 -9.23
C LEU A 461 7.54 -0.90 -9.16
N PRO A 462 8.41 -1.86 -9.50
CA PRO A 462 9.84 -1.59 -9.54
C PRO A 462 10.17 -0.65 -10.71
N GLY A 463 11.17 0.21 -10.52
CA GLY A 463 11.51 1.26 -11.49
C GLY A 463 11.97 0.71 -12.85
N TRP A 464 12.62 -0.45 -12.88
CA TRP A 464 13.05 -1.11 -14.11
C TRP A 464 11.86 -1.46 -15.05
N VAL A 465 10.67 -1.74 -14.51
CA VAL A 465 9.47 -1.97 -15.34
C VAL A 465 8.97 -0.66 -15.90
N ARG A 466 8.89 0.39 -15.09
CA ARG A 466 8.48 1.73 -15.56
C ARG A 466 9.36 2.23 -16.71
N ARG A 467 10.68 2.00 -16.61
CA ARG A 467 11.67 2.42 -17.61
C ARG A 467 11.78 1.48 -18.82
N SER A 468 11.14 0.31 -18.79
CA SER A 468 11.15 -0.62 -19.93
C SER A 468 10.36 -0.08 -21.13
N ALA A 469 10.75 -0.50 -22.33
CA ALA A 469 10.05 -0.14 -23.56
C ALA A 469 8.59 -0.63 -23.52
N PRO A 470 7.60 0.16 -23.94
CA PRO A 470 6.19 -0.22 -23.88
C PRO A 470 5.88 -1.60 -24.47
N GLU A 471 6.54 -1.97 -25.58
CA GLU A 471 6.39 -3.25 -26.26
C GLU A 471 6.88 -4.47 -25.45
N ASP A 472 7.79 -4.28 -24.49
CA ASP A 472 8.32 -5.36 -23.65
C ASP A 472 7.46 -5.61 -22.40
N ARG A 473 6.59 -4.66 -22.04
CA ARG A 473 5.83 -4.68 -20.78
C ARG A 473 4.86 -5.85 -20.66
N GLU A 474 4.26 -6.30 -21.78
CA GLU A 474 3.43 -7.52 -21.79
C GLU A 474 4.25 -8.74 -21.34
N ILE A 475 5.44 -8.90 -21.91
CA ILE A 475 6.30 -10.05 -21.60
C ILE A 475 6.79 -9.95 -20.16
N HIS A 476 7.22 -8.78 -19.69
CA HIS A 476 7.63 -8.57 -18.29
C HIS A 476 6.50 -8.92 -17.30
N MET A 477 5.28 -8.45 -17.57
CA MET A 477 4.09 -8.75 -16.78
C MET A 477 3.88 -10.27 -16.70
N ARG A 478 3.91 -10.94 -17.86
CA ARG A 478 3.60 -12.36 -17.95
C ARG A 478 4.69 -13.25 -17.33
N GLU A 479 5.96 -12.91 -17.51
CA GLU A 479 7.08 -13.59 -16.85
C GLU A 479 7.01 -13.46 -15.32
N TYR A 480 6.63 -12.28 -14.82
CA TYR A 480 6.45 -12.07 -13.38
C TYR A 480 5.29 -12.91 -12.83
N ILE A 481 4.11 -12.85 -13.45
CA ILE A 481 2.94 -13.66 -13.07
C ILE A 481 3.30 -15.15 -13.07
N ASP A 482 3.97 -15.63 -14.12
CA ASP A 482 4.39 -17.03 -14.23
C ASP A 482 5.28 -17.48 -13.07
N ARG A 483 6.27 -16.68 -12.70
CA ARG A 483 7.23 -17.03 -11.64
C ARG A 483 6.61 -17.00 -10.26
N VAL A 484 5.84 -15.95 -9.93
CA VAL A 484 5.18 -15.82 -8.63
C VAL A 484 4.17 -16.96 -8.43
N LEU A 485 3.29 -17.17 -9.41
CA LEU A 485 2.27 -18.21 -9.30
C LEU A 485 2.88 -19.61 -9.31
N LYS A 486 3.89 -19.91 -10.14
CA LYS A 486 4.54 -21.23 -10.10
C LYS A 486 5.23 -21.53 -8.78
N ARG A 487 5.76 -20.51 -8.08
CA ARG A 487 6.36 -20.68 -6.75
C ARG A 487 5.29 -21.02 -5.71
N TYR A 488 4.19 -20.29 -5.71
CA TYR A 488 3.17 -20.36 -4.65
C TYR A 488 1.93 -21.18 -5.00
N ARG A 489 1.86 -21.81 -6.19
CA ARG A 489 0.65 -22.51 -6.69
C ARG A 489 0.04 -23.53 -5.74
N ASP A 490 0.86 -24.16 -4.89
CA ASP A 490 0.44 -25.23 -3.99
C ASP A 490 0.10 -24.67 -2.57
N ASP A 491 0.48 -23.41 -2.30
CA ASP A 491 0.41 -22.78 -0.98
C ASP A 491 -0.57 -21.59 -0.91
N ILE A 492 -0.74 -20.86 -2.02
CA ILE A 492 -1.62 -19.68 -2.14
C ILE A 492 -2.63 -19.94 -3.27
N LEU A 493 -3.89 -20.13 -2.89
CA LEU A 493 -4.98 -20.49 -3.81
C LEU A 493 -5.90 -19.31 -4.17
N PHE A 494 -5.64 -18.11 -3.67
CA PHE A 494 -6.49 -16.94 -3.89
C PHE A 494 -5.61 -15.75 -4.26
N TRP A 495 -5.90 -15.07 -5.36
CA TRP A 495 -5.04 -13.99 -5.89
C TRP A 495 -5.83 -12.80 -6.41
N ASP A 496 -5.41 -11.61 -5.97
CA ASP A 496 -5.67 -10.37 -6.69
C ASP A 496 -4.78 -10.36 -7.93
N VAL A 497 -5.39 -10.59 -9.10
CA VAL A 497 -4.63 -10.61 -10.36
C VAL A 497 -4.36 -9.20 -10.83
N VAL A 498 -5.38 -8.34 -10.78
CA VAL A 498 -5.28 -6.91 -11.11
C VAL A 498 -5.93 -6.12 -9.98
N ASN A 499 -5.23 -5.10 -9.51
CA ASN A 499 -5.68 -4.18 -8.46
C ASN A 499 -5.87 -2.76 -9.03
N GLU A 500 -6.99 -2.10 -8.73
CA GLU A 500 -7.22 -0.65 -8.91
C GLU A 500 -6.94 -0.12 -10.33
N ALA A 501 -7.65 -0.67 -11.32
CA ALA A 501 -7.50 -0.33 -12.74
C ALA A 501 -8.29 0.92 -13.18
N PHE A 502 -9.14 1.49 -12.33
CA PHE A 502 -10.02 2.61 -12.67
C PHE A 502 -9.66 3.91 -11.93
N GLU A 503 -9.93 5.03 -12.60
CA GLU A 503 -10.06 6.35 -11.98
C GLU A 503 -11.48 6.57 -11.44
N GLU A 504 -11.66 7.60 -10.62
CA GLU A 504 -12.95 7.91 -9.97
C GLU A 504 -14.10 8.22 -10.96
N ASP A 505 -13.75 8.71 -12.14
CA ASP A 505 -14.71 9.00 -13.21
C ASP A 505 -15.15 7.75 -14.02
N GLY A 506 -14.63 6.57 -13.67
CA GLY A 506 -14.96 5.31 -14.36
C GLY A 506 -14.12 5.02 -15.59
N THR A 507 -13.16 5.88 -15.94
CA THR A 507 -12.20 5.60 -17.01
C THR A 507 -11.07 4.68 -16.53
N TYR A 508 -10.42 4.00 -17.48
CA TYR A 508 -9.23 3.21 -17.16
C TYR A 508 -8.07 4.11 -16.75
N ARG A 509 -7.40 3.73 -15.66
CA ARG A 509 -6.17 4.36 -15.21
C ARG A 509 -5.07 4.20 -16.27
N HIS A 510 -4.48 5.31 -16.68
CA HIS A 510 -3.33 5.37 -17.59
C HIS A 510 -2.03 4.89 -16.91
N SER A 511 -2.00 3.63 -16.49
CA SER A 511 -0.86 2.99 -15.81
C SER A 511 0.23 2.54 -16.77
N THR A 512 1.42 2.19 -16.25
CA THR A 512 2.51 1.57 -17.02
C THR A 512 2.05 0.37 -17.85
N TRP A 513 1.10 -0.42 -17.33
CA TRP A 513 0.52 -1.57 -18.03
C TRP A 513 -0.42 -1.13 -19.15
N TYR A 514 -1.29 -0.15 -18.88
CA TYR A 514 -2.20 0.42 -19.88
C TYR A 514 -1.45 1.11 -21.02
N GLU A 515 -0.36 1.84 -20.73
CA GLU A 515 0.51 2.42 -21.75
C GLU A 515 1.12 1.36 -22.69
N GLY A 516 1.42 0.17 -22.19
CA GLY A 516 2.02 -0.92 -22.98
C GLY A 516 1.01 -1.72 -23.80
N MET A 517 -0.22 -1.89 -23.31
CA MET A 517 -1.16 -2.89 -23.84
C MET A 517 -2.61 -2.36 -24.02
N GLY A 518 -2.89 -1.12 -23.65
CA GLY A 518 -4.27 -0.61 -23.48
C GLY A 518 -5.05 -1.47 -22.48
N GLU A 519 -6.38 -1.51 -22.59
CA GLU A 519 -7.28 -2.30 -21.72
C GLU A 519 -6.93 -3.80 -21.67
N SER A 520 -6.30 -4.33 -22.72
CA SER A 520 -6.02 -5.76 -22.88
C SER A 520 -4.98 -6.33 -21.91
N TYR A 521 -4.29 -5.48 -21.13
CA TYR A 521 -3.39 -5.96 -20.09
C TYR A 521 -4.13 -6.80 -19.03
N ILE A 522 -5.39 -6.47 -18.77
CA ILE A 522 -6.23 -7.17 -17.78
C ILE A 522 -6.55 -8.58 -18.27
N ASP A 523 -7.07 -8.71 -19.50
CA ASP A 523 -7.29 -10.00 -20.17
C ASP A 523 -6.02 -10.87 -20.12
N THR A 524 -4.88 -10.28 -20.49
CA THR A 524 -3.58 -10.95 -20.53
C THR A 524 -3.13 -11.43 -19.16
N ALA A 525 -3.29 -10.61 -18.12
CA ALA A 525 -2.92 -10.96 -16.75
C ALA A 525 -3.74 -12.15 -16.24
N PHE A 526 -5.06 -12.16 -16.43
CA PHE A 526 -5.93 -13.28 -16.01
C PHE A 526 -5.66 -14.56 -16.80
N LEU A 527 -5.45 -14.47 -18.11
CA LEU A 527 -5.10 -15.64 -18.93
C LEU A 527 -3.76 -16.25 -18.48
N GLN A 528 -2.76 -15.41 -18.23
CA GLN A 528 -1.46 -15.88 -17.75
C GLN A 528 -1.57 -16.45 -16.34
N ALA A 529 -2.36 -15.81 -15.47
CA ALA A 529 -2.57 -16.29 -14.11
C ALA A 529 -3.21 -17.68 -14.08
N ARG A 530 -4.27 -17.89 -14.88
CA ARG A 530 -4.91 -19.21 -15.02
C ARG A 530 -3.97 -20.26 -15.59
N ALA A 531 -3.14 -19.89 -16.57
CA ALA A 531 -2.16 -20.82 -17.15
C ALA A 531 -1.12 -21.26 -16.10
N SER A 532 -0.68 -20.35 -15.23
CA SER A 532 0.35 -20.60 -14.22
C SER A 532 -0.18 -21.29 -12.96
N ALA A 533 -1.43 -21.00 -12.57
CA ALA A 533 -2.12 -21.59 -11.41
C ALA A 533 -3.55 -22.01 -11.76
N PRO A 534 -3.75 -23.18 -12.41
CA PRO A 534 -5.06 -23.60 -12.91
C PRO A 534 -6.17 -23.74 -11.87
N ASN A 535 -5.81 -23.95 -10.60
CA ASN A 535 -6.74 -24.18 -9.49
C ASN A 535 -6.90 -22.97 -8.56
N ALA A 536 -6.20 -21.85 -8.82
CA ALA A 536 -6.35 -20.66 -7.99
C ALA A 536 -7.69 -19.97 -8.28
N THR A 537 -8.26 -19.36 -7.26
CA THR A 537 -9.30 -18.34 -7.37
C THR A 537 -8.65 -17.03 -7.78
N LEU A 538 -9.07 -16.49 -8.92
CA LEU A 538 -8.52 -15.29 -9.55
C LEU A 538 -9.54 -14.16 -9.47
N ILE A 539 -9.18 -13.05 -8.81
CA ILE A 539 -10.09 -11.93 -8.63
C ILE A 539 -9.52 -10.61 -9.15
N TYR A 540 -10.44 -9.68 -9.45
CA TYR A 540 -10.18 -8.25 -9.62
C TYR A 540 -10.48 -7.54 -8.30
N ASN A 541 -9.63 -6.63 -7.82
CA ASN A 541 -9.79 -5.94 -6.52
C ASN A 541 -9.74 -4.41 -6.70
N ASP A 542 -10.63 -3.67 -6.03
CA ASP A 542 -10.67 -2.19 -6.11
C ASP A 542 -11.40 -1.54 -4.91
N PHE A 543 -11.12 -0.25 -4.69
CA PHE A 543 -11.81 0.60 -3.71
C PHE A 543 -12.89 1.47 -4.38
N ASP A 544 -13.82 1.98 -3.57
CA ASP A 544 -14.90 2.89 -3.99
C ASP A 544 -15.83 2.37 -5.08
N VAL A 545 -15.82 1.05 -5.30
CA VAL A 545 -16.69 0.33 -6.25
C VAL A 545 -17.84 -0.41 -5.57
N ALA A 546 -17.89 -0.40 -4.23
CA ALA A 546 -18.91 -1.11 -3.47
C ALA A 546 -20.28 -0.41 -3.51
N TRP A 547 -20.37 0.85 -3.90
CA TRP A 547 -21.62 1.62 -4.02
C TRP A 547 -21.78 2.19 -5.43
N PHE A 548 -22.92 2.83 -5.72
CA PHE A 548 -23.16 3.37 -7.06
C PHE A 548 -22.26 4.56 -7.38
N GLY A 549 -21.78 4.62 -8.60
CA GLY A 549 -20.94 5.70 -9.09
C GLY A 549 -20.23 5.31 -10.39
N PRO A 550 -19.62 6.28 -11.08
CA PRO A 550 -18.97 6.06 -12.37
C PRO A 550 -17.89 4.97 -12.31
N LYS A 551 -17.06 4.97 -11.26
CA LYS A 551 -16.04 3.94 -11.03
C LYS A 551 -16.63 2.52 -10.93
N ALA A 552 -17.68 2.34 -10.12
CA ALA A 552 -18.36 1.05 -10.02
C ALA A 552 -18.96 0.62 -11.36
N ASP A 553 -19.57 1.55 -12.10
CA ASP A 553 -20.18 1.25 -13.39
C ASP A 553 -19.13 0.85 -14.45
N GLY A 554 -18.03 1.58 -14.56
CA GLY A 554 -16.89 1.21 -15.42
C GLY A 554 -16.30 -0.15 -15.05
N MET A 555 -16.14 -0.44 -13.76
CA MET A 555 -15.72 -1.76 -13.30
C MET A 555 -16.71 -2.86 -13.73
N PHE A 556 -18.01 -2.69 -13.53
CA PHE A 556 -19.00 -3.71 -13.92
C PHE A 556 -19.11 -3.90 -15.43
N GLU A 557 -18.95 -2.85 -16.23
CA GLU A 557 -18.84 -2.96 -17.68
C GLU A 557 -17.62 -3.79 -18.10
N MET A 558 -16.46 -3.56 -17.47
CA MET A 558 -15.28 -4.39 -17.67
C MET A 558 -15.53 -5.84 -17.26
N LEU A 559 -16.08 -6.09 -16.07
CA LEU A 559 -16.35 -7.45 -15.58
C LEU A 559 -17.27 -8.21 -16.54
N GLN A 560 -18.34 -7.57 -17.04
CA GLN A 560 -19.20 -8.15 -18.08
C GLN A 560 -18.40 -8.46 -19.35
N GLY A 561 -17.57 -7.52 -19.82
CA GLY A 561 -16.71 -7.71 -20.98
C GLY A 561 -15.73 -8.89 -20.83
N LEU A 562 -15.15 -9.08 -19.64
CA LEU A 562 -14.28 -10.21 -19.32
C LEU A 562 -15.07 -11.54 -19.40
N LYS A 563 -16.29 -11.59 -18.87
CA LYS A 563 -17.16 -12.78 -18.96
C LYS A 563 -17.55 -13.08 -20.41
N ASP A 564 -17.89 -12.07 -21.20
CA ASP A 564 -18.26 -12.21 -22.61
C ASP A 564 -17.10 -12.74 -23.46
N ARG A 565 -15.88 -12.29 -23.17
CA ARG A 565 -14.63 -12.79 -23.79
C ARG A 565 -14.11 -14.09 -23.18
N GLN A 566 -14.80 -14.66 -22.19
CA GLN A 566 -14.43 -15.88 -21.48
C GLN A 566 -13.05 -15.81 -20.79
N ILE A 567 -12.67 -14.63 -20.30
CA ILE A 567 -11.48 -14.45 -19.47
C ILE A 567 -11.69 -15.14 -18.12
N PRO A 568 -10.69 -15.89 -17.59
CA PRO A 568 -10.87 -16.76 -16.43
C PRO A 568 -10.84 -15.99 -15.09
N ILE A 569 -11.85 -15.17 -14.84
CA ILE A 569 -12.10 -14.47 -13.58
C ILE A 569 -13.15 -15.22 -12.74
N ASP A 570 -12.86 -15.41 -11.45
CA ASP A 570 -13.70 -16.18 -10.52
C ASP A 570 -14.46 -15.28 -9.53
N GLY A 571 -13.96 -14.06 -9.27
CA GLY A 571 -14.55 -13.19 -8.27
C GLY A 571 -14.11 -11.73 -8.36
N VAL A 572 -14.69 -10.93 -7.47
CA VAL A 572 -14.37 -9.52 -7.27
C VAL A 572 -14.15 -9.22 -5.79
N GLY A 573 -13.06 -8.49 -5.52
CA GLY A 573 -12.72 -7.94 -4.22
C GLY A 573 -13.21 -6.50 -4.10
N PHE A 574 -13.93 -6.22 -3.02
CA PHE A 574 -14.30 -4.88 -2.61
C PHE A 574 -13.44 -4.52 -1.40
N GLN A 575 -12.52 -3.55 -1.57
CA GLN A 575 -11.59 -3.16 -0.51
C GLN A 575 -12.32 -2.69 0.75
N MET A 576 -13.36 -1.87 0.58
CA MET A 576 -14.19 -1.34 1.68
C MET A 576 -13.41 -0.48 2.69
N HIS A 577 -12.50 0.38 2.22
CA HIS A 577 -11.98 1.48 3.03
C HIS A 577 -13.05 2.54 3.24
N ILE A 578 -13.65 2.59 4.43
CA ILE A 578 -14.82 3.45 4.70
C ILE A 578 -14.68 4.17 6.04
N ASP A 579 -15.64 5.05 6.31
CA ASP A 579 -15.67 5.91 7.48
C ASP A 579 -16.82 5.50 8.41
N SER A 580 -16.73 5.89 9.69
CA SER A 580 -17.72 5.56 10.72
C SER A 580 -19.10 6.21 10.52
N ASP A 581 -19.23 7.19 9.62
CA ASP A 581 -20.51 7.80 9.23
C ASP A 581 -21.09 7.22 7.92
N PHE A 582 -20.46 6.18 7.36
CA PHE A 582 -20.93 5.53 6.13
C PHE A 582 -22.35 4.96 6.26
N ASP A 583 -23.22 5.28 5.31
CA ASP A 583 -24.65 4.93 5.36
C ASP A 583 -25.20 4.25 4.08
N ARG A 584 -24.37 3.96 3.07
CA ARG A 584 -24.79 3.46 1.74
C ARG A 584 -24.90 1.92 1.65
N PHE A 585 -25.30 1.25 2.71
CA PHE A 585 -25.32 -0.22 2.79
C PHE A 585 -26.25 -0.91 1.77
N ASP A 586 -27.36 -0.27 1.42
CA ASP A 586 -28.29 -0.78 0.40
C ASP A 586 -27.62 -0.83 -0.99
N GLU A 587 -26.74 0.12 -1.28
CA GLU A 587 -25.97 0.14 -2.52
C GLU A 587 -24.87 -0.93 -2.51
N VAL A 588 -24.24 -1.17 -1.35
CA VAL A 588 -23.31 -2.29 -1.16
C VAL A 588 -23.98 -3.62 -1.45
N ALA A 589 -25.16 -3.84 -0.88
CA ALA A 589 -25.95 -5.04 -1.16
C ALA A 589 -26.31 -5.17 -2.66
N ALA A 590 -26.65 -4.05 -3.31
CA ALA A 590 -26.99 -4.02 -4.73
C ALA A 590 -25.79 -4.32 -5.64
N ASN A 591 -24.61 -3.74 -5.38
CA ASN A 591 -23.40 -4.05 -6.16
C ASN A 591 -22.89 -5.47 -5.88
N PHE A 592 -23.05 -5.98 -4.65
CA PHE A 592 -22.82 -7.40 -4.37
C PHE A 592 -23.75 -8.28 -5.22
N GLN A 593 -25.02 -7.90 -5.37
CA GLN A 593 -25.93 -8.62 -6.26
C GLN A 593 -25.52 -8.53 -7.74
N ARG A 594 -25.07 -7.36 -8.23
CA ARG A 594 -24.55 -7.20 -9.60
C ARG A 594 -23.38 -8.15 -9.87
N ALA A 595 -22.44 -8.29 -8.94
CA ALA A 595 -21.35 -9.24 -9.05
C ALA A 595 -21.84 -10.70 -9.06
N ALA A 596 -22.80 -11.03 -8.18
CA ALA A 596 -23.40 -12.35 -8.13
C ALA A 596 -24.13 -12.74 -9.43
N ASP A 597 -24.80 -11.77 -10.08
CA ASP A 597 -25.49 -11.95 -11.35
C ASP A 597 -24.52 -12.23 -12.52
N LEU A 598 -23.26 -11.81 -12.41
CA LEU A 598 -22.16 -12.15 -13.33
C LEU A 598 -21.51 -13.52 -13.02
N ASP A 599 -22.06 -14.28 -12.07
CA ASP A 599 -21.47 -15.54 -11.59
C ASP A 599 -20.05 -15.33 -11.07
N LEU A 600 -19.84 -14.27 -10.28
CA LEU A 600 -18.59 -13.95 -9.59
C LEU A 600 -18.78 -14.09 -8.08
N ASP A 601 -17.83 -14.73 -7.41
CA ASP A 601 -17.76 -14.74 -5.95
C ASP A 601 -17.28 -13.38 -5.42
N ILE A 602 -17.70 -13.03 -4.20
CA ILE A 602 -17.51 -11.71 -3.60
C ILE A 602 -16.60 -11.83 -2.40
N TYR A 603 -15.69 -10.87 -2.26
CA TYR A 603 -14.71 -10.82 -1.18
C TYR A 603 -14.67 -9.40 -0.62
N VAL A 604 -14.91 -9.23 0.67
CA VAL A 604 -14.52 -8.00 1.37
C VAL A 604 -13.05 -8.17 1.73
N THR A 605 -12.17 -7.38 1.13
CA THR A 605 -10.73 -7.67 1.08
C THR A 605 -9.88 -6.83 2.01
N GLU A 606 -10.27 -5.59 2.31
CA GLU A 606 -9.41 -4.59 2.97
C GLU A 606 -10.19 -3.70 3.95
N LEU A 607 -11.23 -4.23 4.61
CA LEU A 607 -12.12 -3.40 5.42
C LEU A 607 -11.36 -2.72 6.56
N ASP A 608 -11.51 -1.41 6.63
CA ASP A 608 -11.24 -0.60 7.80
C ASP A 608 -12.29 0.53 7.88
N VAL A 609 -12.56 0.99 9.10
CA VAL A 609 -13.63 1.96 9.36
C VAL A 609 -13.08 3.08 10.22
N GLY A 610 -12.54 4.13 9.60
CA GLY A 610 -11.92 5.21 10.38
C GLY A 610 -12.94 6.12 11.06
N ILE A 611 -12.69 6.51 12.30
CA ILE A 611 -13.55 7.44 13.05
C ILE A 611 -13.43 8.86 12.50
N VAL A 612 -14.56 9.50 12.17
CA VAL A 612 -14.64 10.88 11.62
C VAL A 612 -15.81 11.67 12.19
N GLY A 613 -15.90 12.96 11.89
CA GLY A 613 -17.17 13.69 11.95
C GLY A 613 -17.86 13.77 13.33
N GLY A 614 -17.12 13.60 14.43
CA GLY A 614 -17.70 13.57 15.78
C GLY A 614 -18.43 12.28 16.15
N THR A 615 -18.32 11.24 15.32
CA THR A 615 -18.72 9.86 15.63
C THR A 615 -17.79 9.22 16.67
N ASP A 616 -18.16 8.04 17.16
CA ASP A 616 -17.38 7.29 18.14
C ASP A 616 -17.23 5.79 17.82
N LEU A 617 -16.74 5.02 18.79
CA LEU A 617 -16.50 3.58 18.64
C LEU A 617 -17.79 2.77 18.45
N ASP A 618 -18.94 3.26 18.94
CA ASP A 618 -20.22 2.57 18.77
C ASP A 618 -20.75 2.76 17.34
N ASP A 619 -20.56 3.94 16.74
CA ASP A 619 -20.86 4.18 15.33
C ASP A 619 -20.00 3.28 14.42
N GLN A 620 -18.69 3.22 14.69
CA GLN A 620 -17.77 2.30 14.02
C GLN A 620 -18.24 0.85 14.13
N ALA A 621 -18.65 0.41 15.33
CA ALA A 621 -19.11 -0.96 15.55
C ALA A 621 -20.36 -1.31 14.74
N GLU A 622 -21.30 -0.37 14.60
CA GLU A 622 -22.48 -0.56 13.78
C GLU A 622 -22.14 -0.67 12.28
N VAL A 623 -21.17 0.11 11.79
CA VAL A 623 -20.68 -0.02 10.40
C VAL A 623 -20.07 -1.40 10.16
N TYR A 624 -19.16 -1.87 11.02
CA TYR A 624 -18.58 -3.22 10.93
C TYR A 624 -19.66 -4.31 10.91
N ARG A 625 -20.65 -4.22 11.80
CA ARG A 625 -21.78 -5.15 11.87
C ARG A 625 -22.61 -5.14 10.59
N LYS A 626 -22.90 -3.97 10.03
CA LYS A 626 -23.70 -3.85 8.80
C LYS A 626 -22.97 -4.39 7.58
N VAL A 627 -21.68 -4.10 7.39
CA VAL A 627 -20.89 -4.68 6.29
C VAL A 627 -20.85 -6.21 6.39
N LEU A 628 -20.59 -6.75 7.60
CA LEU A 628 -20.62 -8.20 7.80
C LEU A 628 -22.01 -8.80 7.53
N SER A 629 -23.08 -8.10 7.93
CA SER A 629 -24.46 -8.55 7.67
C SER A 629 -24.74 -8.64 6.17
N THR A 630 -24.37 -7.61 5.40
CA THR A 630 -24.49 -7.60 3.94
C THR A 630 -23.72 -8.76 3.30
N CYS A 631 -22.50 -9.05 3.77
CA CYS A 631 -21.74 -10.20 3.30
C CYS A 631 -22.43 -11.53 3.64
N LEU A 632 -22.89 -11.74 4.87
CA LEU A 632 -23.58 -12.96 5.29
C LEU A 632 -24.91 -13.19 4.56
N GLU A 633 -25.60 -12.12 4.16
CA GLU A 633 -26.86 -12.17 3.43
C GLU A 633 -26.70 -12.48 1.94
N GLN A 634 -25.51 -12.25 1.38
CA GLN A 634 -25.16 -12.59 0.01
C GLN A 634 -24.45 -13.96 -0.07
N PRO A 635 -25.08 -15.04 -0.56
CA PRO A 635 -24.49 -16.39 -0.58
C PRO A 635 -23.17 -16.53 -1.34
N ARG A 636 -22.87 -15.59 -2.24
CA ARG A 636 -21.59 -15.53 -2.96
C ARG A 636 -20.48 -14.77 -2.23
N CYS A 637 -20.74 -14.12 -1.10
CA CYS A 637 -19.68 -13.55 -0.27
C CYS A 637 -18.92 -14.69 0.43
N LYS A 638 -17.62 -14.83 0.13
CA LYS A 638 -16.79 -15.95 0.62
C LYS A 638 -15.74 -15.55 1.65
N ALA A 639 -15.35 -14.28 1.68
CA ALA A 639 -14.41 -13.77 2.67
C ALA A 639 -14.78 -12.38 3.19
N PHE A 640 -14.41 -12.15 4.44
CA PHE A 640 -14.47 -10.88 5.14
C PHE A 640 -13.11 -10.61 5.78
N GLN A 641 -12.35 -9.68 5.22
CA GLN A 641 -11.00 -9.38 5.64
C GLN A 641 -10.86 -7.91 5.98
N THR A 642 -10.15 -7.63 7.07
CA THR A 642 -9.78 -6.27 7.50
C THR A 642 -8.37 -5.91 7.06
N TRP A 643 -8.08 -4.62 6.81
CA TRP A 643 -6.73 -4.17 6.42
C TRP A 643 -5.82 -3.94 7.63
N GLY A 644 -5.49 -5.06 8.30
CA GLY A 644 -4.88 -5.10 9.63
C GLY A 644 -5.89 -5.60 10.66
N PHE A 645 -5.51 -5.63 11.95
CA PHE A 645 -6.47 -5.91 13.02
C PHE A 645 -6.27 -5.08 14.29
N THR A 646 -5.10 -4.50 14.52
CA THR A 646 -4.80 -3.60 15.65
C THR A 646 -4.49 -2.20 15.15
N ASP A 647 -5.07 -1.19 15.80
CA ASP A 647 -4.85 0.24 15.49
C ASP A 647 -3.37 0.62 15.50
N LEU A 648 -2.54 -0.09 16.28
CA LEU A 648 -1.08 0.12 16.37
C LEU A 648 -0.38 0.11 15.01
N TYR A 649 -0.87 -0.72 14.08
CA TYR A 649 -0.24 -0.97 12.78
C TYR A 649 -1.09 -0.54 11.59
N SER A 650 -2.17 0.20 11.82
CA SER A 650 -2.98 0.68 10.69
C SER A 650 -2.26 1.77 9.90
N TRP A 651 -2.42 1.75 8.58
CA TRP A 651 -2.01 2.83 7.68
C TRP A 651 -2.74 4.16 7.93
N ILE A 652 -3.95 4.12 8.52
CA ILE A 652 -4.73 5.30 8.95
C ILE A 652 -4.91 5.36 10.48
N ARG A 653 -3.88 4.93 11.23
CA ARG A 653 -3.89 4.81 12.71
C ARG A 653 -4.52 5.97 13.49
N GLU A 654 -4.38 7.22 13.01
CA GLU A 654 -4.90 8.41 13.70
C GLU A 654 -6.44 8.46 13.75
N ARG A 655 -7.12 7.49 13.11
CA ARG A 655 -8.57 7.34 13.05
C ARG A 655 -9.08 6.08 13.74
N ASP A 656 -8.22 5.39 14.51
CA ASP A 656 -8.52 4.14 15.24
C ASP A 656 -9.41 3.17 14.45
N PRO A 657 -9.00 2.70 13.26
CA PRO A 657 -9.93 2.17 12.26
C PRO A 657 -10.25 0.67 12.38
N LEU A 658 -9.54 -0.08 13.24
CA LEU A 658 -9.56 -1.54 13.30
C LEU A 658 -10.33 -2.08 14.51
N ILE A 659 -10.31 -3.40 14.72
CA ILE A 659 -11.16 -4.08 15.72
C ILE A 659 -10.45 -4.33 17.07
N PHE A 660 -9.13 -4.14 17.12
CA PHE A 660 -8.33 -4.11 18.35
C PHE A 660 -7.64 -2.76 18.50
N ASP A 661 -7.48 -2.29 19.72
CA ASP A 661 -6.72 -1.06 20.01
C ASP A 661 -5.20 -1.29 19.95
N GLU A 662 -4.42 -0.27 20.32
CA GLU A 662 -2.95 -0.33 20.31
C GLU A 662 -2.35 -1.32 21.33
N ASP A 663 -3.15 -1.76 22.32
CA ASP A 663 -2.77 -2.66 23.42
C ASP A 663 -3.40 -4.06 23.27
N TYR A 664 -3.89 -4.38 22.07
CA TYR A 664 -4.54 -5.65 21.74
C TYR A 664 -5.82 -5.93 22.53
N GLN A 665 -6.46 -4.90 23.09
CA GLN A 665 -7.80 -5.04 23.67
C GLN A 665 -8.85 -4.98 22.58
N VAL A 666 -9.93 -5.74 22.77
CA VAL A 666 -11.06 -5.75 21.84
C VAL A 666 -11.81 -4.42 21.90
N LYS A 667 -12.15 -3.88 20.73
CA LYS A 667 -12.99 -2.68 20.59
C LYS A 667 -14.46 -3.09 20.42
N PRO A 668 -15.44 -2.16 20.60
CA PRO A 668 -16.85 -2.44 20.31
C PRO A 668 -17.10 -3.05 18.92
N ALA A 669 -16.29 -2.70 17.92
CA ALA A 669 -16.33 -3.31 16.59
C ALA A 669 -16.04 -4.82 16.59
N TYR A 670 -15.09 -5.30 17.39
CA TYR A 670 -14.84 -6.74 17.56
C TYR A 670 -16.08 -7.44 18.12
N ASP A 671 -16.66 -6.89 19.19
CA ASP A 671 -17.85 -7.46 19.83
C ASP A 671 -19.04 -7.52 18.88
N ALA A 672 -19.21 -6.48 18.04
CA ALA A 672 -20.26 -6.43 17.03
C ALA A 672 -20.09 -7.51 15.94
N LEU A 673 -18.86 -7.77 15.49
CA LEU A 673 -18.56 -8.88 14.58
C LEU A 673 -18.80 -10.24 15.25
N GLN A 674 -18.30 -10.42 16.48
CA GLN A 674 -18.47 -11.67 17.23
C GLN A 674 -19.96 -11.98 17.44
N GLN A 675 -20.73 -10.97 17.87
CA GLN A 675 -22.16 -11.10 18.06
C GLN A 675 -22.86 -11.46 16.73
N ARG A 676 -22.60 -10.71 15.66
CA ARG A 676 -23.27 -10.96 14.37
C ARG A 676 -22.98 -12.34 13.82
N LEU A 677 -21.74 -12.83 13.94
CA LEU A 677 -21.38 -14.19 13.53
C LEU A 677 -22.03 -15.27 14.40
N SER A 678 -22.49 -14.95 15.62
CA SER A 678 -23.21 -15.89 16.49
C SER A 678 -24.72 -15.94 16.24
N GLU A 679 -25.29 -14.93 15.58
CA GLU A 679 -26.73 -14.79 15.31
C GLU A 679 -27.15 -15.63 14.09
N ASN A 680 -27.93 -16.70 14.29
CA ASN A 680 -28.35 -17.64 13.23
C ASN A 680 -28.72 -16.97 11.90
#